data_AF-A0A969FGZ7-F1
#
_entry.id   AF-A0A969FGZ7-F1
#
_cell.length_a   1.000
_cell.length_b   1.000
_cell.length_c   1.000
_cell.angle_alpha   90.00
_cell.angle_beta   90.00
_cell.angle_gamma   90.00
#
_symmetry.space_group_name_H-M   'P 1'
#
loop_
_entity.id
_entity.type
_entity.pdbx_description
1 polymer ?
#
loop_
_entity_poly.entity_id
_entity_poly.type
_entity_poly.pdbx_seq_one_letter_code
_entity_poly.pdbx_strand_id
1 'polypeptide(L)'
;MQFIWGGEYRGGGTLPTAAFTVVDGGSVVDASAIGSGDGGEVIVWADDTAGFFGQIRARGGASGGNGGFVETSGGGVVGVSGWGWMWGADYGGLGSVLLDPTNITISSALSDPADLETINPFSILAADYDGQDVTINAAFLQAITGNVTLEATNDLTLATNLTFAPGGGAIVLMADSDQSGGGAILGSGQNITASGRNLTLTGHGITLGNLDTSVNTASATAGSINLDSTDTLTLGSLTTGSGGNGGRAGDITLDSEGELSLGGMDITSGDNGTSGAIAITGRGGLTSLSLFDEIFADSGTDGTAGTVSIDVDGDIAYTNIQGGRQISLTSDGSISLGLISADGATVSLITNTSGMSNHDITIRDSIITATSGEDLTSGNVSINSAGAIDLANGSIDTKSTGDRSTSGTVTLSAVDGITLRDGIFTSSFGQETQSGNINITQSNRLTLGTTLTTMSNGLNSIAGDVILRSNGDISFYELLSYGFGTDARSGEVSITSGGNLNVNNIQTQSGQTAGDVTINTTGDLMIADLLLAASSGVSGTGGNITLTSDGDIGVGRVFTTAISHAGDVSMTAGGTLTLNDGGTPGFINALSVTGAAGDVTLRASATDAASLGVGAIDAFSYNGAGGSGVNLQSVGDIRVGNIQTGASQGTTSGNIVVNSTQGNIAASQARSTINDLRPVSEIVGQFPSDPSLDAIKTTLQSLSADEQSGLASSAPASNITLSAPNGTIAATGNLDTYSESGAAGQVQITSGSGLTLQDVTSYGNTASGNLTITSTGAIATTDITTLASSGQSGNVLINGTSIASGNVSSIAGTGSGNITITATDGTVNTRNLSTTTTSGSSGNVTVSGTGNVTTGTITSSTDGDGDSGDITAESSGGSVTTGDVTTESSGGNSGNIDFSALIDIITGNLTSRAGQSSGDITLNAGRDINTGDITSAAVEGDSGDINLTAGRDITAGDITSSSENGQSGDIGLVAGGNITTGNITTEDGQISLNADGTIATGDLNSDNVAIINGEPLDSTLETDNFVTIATQQRDSAIADDSS
;
A
#
# COMPACT_ATOMS: atom_id res chain seq x y z
N MET A 1 -41.65 21.18 60.03
CA MET A 1 -41.69 21.06 61.51
C MET A 1 -41.08 19.71 61.85
N GLN A 2 -40.25 19.58 62.89
CA GLN A 2 -39.62 18.30 63.26
C GLN A 2 -39.88 17.98 64.74
N PHE A 3 -40.22 16.73 65.04
CA PHE A 3 -40.31 16.18 66.40
C PHE A 3 -39.43 14.94 66.48
N ILE A 4 -38.38 14.95 67.31
CA ILE A 4 -37.41 13.86 67.40
C ILE A 4 -37.27 13.46 68.86
N TRP A 5 -37.50 12.18 69.18
CA TRP A 5 -37.38 11.62 70.52
C TRP A 5 -36.56 10.34 70.52
N GLY A 6 -35.60 10.26 71.43
CA GLY A 6 -34.86 9.03 71.70
C GLY A 6 -33.74 8.67 70.71
N GLY A 7 -33.65 9.38 69.60
CA GLY A 7 -32.58 9.28 68.61
C GLY A 7 -33.02 9.98 67.33
N GLU A 8 -32.06 10.37 66.49
CA GLU A 8 -32.37 10.84 65.13
C GLU A 8 -32.71 9.65 64.23
N TYR A 9 -32.91 9.91 62.94
CA TYR A 9 -33.25 8.91 61.93
C TYR A 9 -32.38 7.67 62.04
N ARG A 10 -33.02 6.49 62.18
CA ARG A 10 -32.37 5.18 62.35
C ARG A 10 -31.35 5.08 63.49
N GLY A 11 -31.49 5.90 64.54
CA GLY A 11 -30.53 5.96 65.64
C GLY A 11 -29.17 6.55 65.27
N GLY A 12 -29.06 7.13 64.08
CA GLY A 12 -27.88 7.83 63.62
C GLY A 12 -27.77 9.25 64.16
N GLY A 13 -26.96 10.06 63.48
CA GLY A 13 -26.84 11.49 63.73
C GLY A 13 -25.91 11.89 64.87
N THR A 14 -26.11 13.10 65.41
CA THR A 14 -25.29 13.68 66.48
C THR A 14 -26.00 13.73 67.83
N LEU A 15 -27.33 13.52 67.86
CA LEU A 15 -28.07 13.43 69.11
C LEU A 15 -27.77 12.10 69.81
N PRO A 16 -27.61 12.09 71.14
CA PRO A 16 -27.51 10.85 71.90
C PRO A 16 -28.76 9.98 71.71
N THR A 17 -28.54 8.69 71.47
CA THR A 17 -29.61 7.70 71.45
C THR A 17 -30.01 7.30 72.87
N ALA A 18 -31.28 6.95 73.05
CA ALA A 18 -31.84 6.45 74.29
C ALA A 18 -31.99 4.94 74.21
N ALA A 19 -31.61 4.20 75.26
CA ALA A 19 -31.88 2.76 75.32
C ALA A 19 -33.38 2.44 75.25
N PHE A 20 -34.22 3.31 75.82
CA PHE A 20 -35.68 3.16 75.85
C PHE A 20 -36.36 4.49 75.56
N THR A 21 -37.33 4.49 74.66
CA THR A 21 -38.16 5.66 74.36
C THR A 21 -39.61 5.28 74.41
N VAL A 22 -40.40 5.95 75.25
CA VAL A 22 -41.83 5.67 75.37
C VAL A 22 -42.64 6.94 75.25
N VAL A 23 -43.61 6.95 74.33
CA VAL A 23 -44.64 8.00 74.21
C VAL A 23 -45.97 7.39 74.61
N ASP A 24 -46.71 8.02 75.52
CA ASP A 24 -47.90 7.41 76.11
C ASP A 24 -49.17 7.51 75.24
N GLY A 25 -50.18 6.74 75.62
CA GLY A 25 -51.50 6.62 74.99
C GLY A 25 -52.25 7.92 74.70
N GLY A 26 -52.02 8.95 75.54
CA GLY A 26 -52.72 10.23 75.48
C GLY A 26 -52.00 11.30 74.66
N SER A 27 -50.78 11.04 74.18
CA SER A 27 -49.96 12.02 73.49
C SER A 27 -50.42 12.26 72.05
N VAL A 28 -50.36 13.51 71.57
CA VAL A 28 -50.63 13.88 70.17
C VAL A 28 -49.47 14.69 69.63
N VAL A 29 -48.94 14.27 68.49
CA VAL A 29 -47.80 14.86 67.80
C VAL A 29 -48.28 15.36 66.44
N ASP A 30 -48.56 16.66 66.33
CA ASP A 30 -49.10 17.25 65.10
C ASP A 30 -48.05 18.10 64.40
N ALA A 31 -47.40 17.48 63.43
CA ALA A 31 -46.47 18.07 62.49
C ALA A 31 -47.15 18.54 61.18
N SER A 32 -48.49 18.59 61.10
CA SER A 32 -49.18 18.97 59.86
C SER A 32 -48.96 20.42 59.45
N ALA A 33 -48.90 20.67 58.14
CA ALA A 33 -48.93 22.01 57.57
C ALA A 33 -50.35 22.61 57.61
N ILE A 34 -50.43 23.90 57.96
CA ILE A 34 -51.70 24.61 58.21
C ILE A 34 -52.26 25.37 56.99
N GLY A 35 -51.52 25.44 55.88
CA GLY A 35 -51.88 26.28 54.72
C GLY A 35 -51.33 25.76 53.39
N SER A 36 -50.11 26.16 53.04
CA SER A 36 -49.34 25.64 51.90
C SER A 36 -47.98 25.17 52.40
N GLY A 37 -47.60 23.93 52.09
CA GLY A 37 -46.36 23.29 52.53
C GLY A 37 -46.54 21.82 52.91
N ASP A 38 -45.45 21.06 52.91
CA ASP A 38 -45.46 19.63 53.25
C ASP A 38 -45.67 19.41 54.75
N GLY A 39 -46.21 18.24 55.12
CA GLY A 39 -46.23 17.79 56.50
C GLY A 39 -44.82 17.69 57.07
N GLY A 40 -44.68 17.92 58.38
CA GLY A 40 -43.43 17.82 59.10
C GLY A 40 -42.98 16.39 59.41
N GLU A 41 -41.81 16.27 60.02
CA GLU A 41 -41.14 15.01 60.32
C GLU A 41 -41.26 14.65 61.80
N VAL A 42 -41.49 13.37 62.09
CA VAL A 42 -41.64 12.85 63.45
C VAL A 42 -40.86 11.55 63.62
N ILE A 43 -39.89 11.50 64.52
CA ILE A 43 -39.03 10.34 64.79
C ILE A 43 -39.12 9.95 66.26
N VAL A 44 -39.39 8.67 66.51
CA VAL A 44 -39.34 8.04 67.83
C VAL A 44 -38.39 6.85 67.74
N TRP A 45 -37.19 7.00 68.30
CA TRP A 45 -36.11 6.00 68.22
C TRP A 45 -35.70 5.47 69.60
N ALA A 46 -35.21 4.24 69.70
CA ALA A 46 -34.44 3.76 70.85
C ALA A 46 -33.43 2.66 70.47
N ASP A 47 -32.33 2.51 71.22
CA ASP A 47 -31.33 1.45 70.95
C ASP A 47 -31.85 0.03 71.28
N ASP A 48 -32.70 -0.11 72.30
CA ASP A 48 -33.28 -1.40 72.73
C ASP A 48 -34.79 -1.44 72.50
N THR A 49 -35.57 -0.49 73.04
CA THR A 49 -37.03 -0.52 72.85
C THR A 49 -37.66 0.87 72.72
N ALA A 50 -38.31 1.10 71.57
CA ALA A 50 -39.16 2.26 71.35
C ALA A 50 -40.65 1.84 71.39
N GLY A 51 -41.43 2.48 72.26
CA GLY A 51 -42.88 2.25 72.40
C GLY A 51 -43.66 3.55 72.22
N PHE A 52 -44.39 3.70 71.13
CA PHE A 52 -45.24 4.87 70.88
C PHE A 52 -46.73 4.51 70.99
N PHE A 53 -47.44 5.03 71.97
CA PHE A 53 -48.87 4.76 72.18
C PHE A 53 -49.76 5.96 71.81
N GLY A 54 -49.19 7.08 71.35
CA GLY A 54 -49.92 8.32 71.05
C GLY A 54 -50.53 8.38 69.63
N GLN A 55 -50.90 9.60 69.19
CA GLN A 55 -51.31 9.94 67.82
C GLN A 55 -50.24 10.79 67.14
N ILE A 56 -49.92 10.55 65.87
CA ILE A 56 -49.08 11.44 65.06
C ILE A 56 -49.83 11.92 63.83
N ARG A 57 -49.62 13.18 63.45
CA ARG A 57 -50.17 13.81 62.25
C ARG A 57 -49.08 14.55 61.51
N ALA A 58 -48.96 14.33 60.21
CA ALA A 58 -47.99 15.01 59.37
C ALA A 58 -48.63 15.28 58.00
N ARG A 59 -49.69 16.08 57.94
CA ARG A 59 -50.41 16.34 56.69
C ARG A 59 -49.80 17.50 55.90
N GLY A 60 -49.85 17.41 54.58
CA GLY A 60 -49.63 18.55 53.70
C GLY A 60 -50.73 19.61 53.85
N GLY A 61 -50.42 20.84 53.47
CA GLY A 61 -51.32 21.98 53.63
C GLY A 61 -52.56 21.88 52.74
N ALA A 62 -53.68 22.43 53.22
CA ALA A 62 -54.97 22.42 52.51
C ALA A 62 -54.95 23.14 51.13
N SER A 63 -53.95 23.97 50.86
CA SER A 63 -53.75 24.67 49.57
C SER A 63 -52.61 24.07 48.72
N GLY A 64 -52.01 22.96 49.14
CA GLY A 64 -50.92 22.27 48.46
C GLY A 64 -49.77 21.87 49.41
N GLY A 65 -49.06 20.79 49.06
CA GLY A 65 -47.97 20.17 49.84
C GLY A 65 -48.21 18.68 50.08
N ASN A 66 -47.15 17.89 50.21
CA ASN A 66 -47.18 16.45 50.45
C ASN A 66 -47.39 16.12 51.94
N GLY A 67 -47.79 14.88 52.26
CA GLY A 67 -47.67 14.39 53.64
C GLY A 67 -46.20 14.39 54.11
N GLY A 68 -45.99 14.48 55.43
CA GLY A 68 -44.68 14.47 56.07
C GLY A 68 -44.20 13.07 56.46
N PHE A 69 -43.05 13.00 57.14
CA PHE A 69 -42.34 11.77 57.46
C PHE A 69 -42.61 11.31 58.90
N VAL A 70 -42.79 9.99 59.11
CA VAL A 70 -42.91 9.41 60.45
C VAL A 70 -42.07 8.14 60.59
N GLU A 71 -41.26 8.06 61.65
CA GLU A 71 -40.48 6.88 62.05
C GLU A 71 -40.75 6.51 63.50
N THR A 72 -40.92 5.22 63.77
CA THR A 72 -40.94 4.61 65.12
C THR A 72 -40.17 3.30 65.10
N SER A 73 -39.01 3.21 65.78
CA SER A 73 -38.05 2.09 65.62
C SER A 73 -37.13 1.90 66.84
N GLY A 74 -36.70 0.65 67.11
CA GLY A 74 -35.68 0.27 68.11
C GLY A 74 -35.39 -1.23 68.15
N GLY A 75 -34.36 -1.71 68.87
CA GLY A 75 -33.85 -3.10 68.80
C GLY A 75 -34.72 -4.25 69.35
N GLY A 76 -36.01 -4.02 69.57
CA GLY A 76 -36.95 -4.95 70.21
C GLY A 76 -38.24 -4.25 70.64
N VAL A 77 -39.40 -4.86 70.39
CA VAL A 77 -40.71 -4.19 70.58
C VAL A 77 -41.43 -4.51 71.90
N VAL A 78 -42.05 -3.46 72.46
CA VAL A 78 -43.24 -3.54 73.33
C VAL A 78 -44.30 -2.59 72.77
N GLY A 79 -45.17 -3.10 71.90
CA GLY A 79 -46.50 -2.64 71.48
C GLY A 79 -46.73 -1.15 71.15
N VAL A 80 -47.54 -0.87 70.14
CA VAL A 80 -48.02 0.48 69.83
C VAL A 80 -49.53 0.44 69.64
N SER A 81 -50.25 1.27 70.38
CA SER A 81 -51.70 1.40 70.22
C SER A 81 -52.10 2.87 70.28
N GLY A 82 -52.56 3.47 69.19
CA GLY A 82 -53.07 4.85 69.25
C GLY A 82 -53.07 5.74 68.01
N TRP A 83 -52.91 5.27 66.76
CA TRP A 83 -52.78 6.20 65.63
C TRP A 83 -54.13 6.77 65.15
N GLY A 84 -54.30 8.08 65.32
CA GLY A 84 -55.38 8.85 64.76
C GLY A 84 -54.92 9.68 63.56
N TRP A 85 -55.29 9.23 62.36
CA TRP A 85 -55.44 10.04 61.15
C TRP A 85 -54.17 10.62 60.50
N MET A 86 -53.42 9.78 59.80
CA MET A 86 -52.54 10.22 58.71
C MET A 86 -53.39 10.45 57.43
N TRP A 87 -52.79 10.74 56.28
CA TRP A 87 -53.38 10.73 54.93
C TRP A 87 -53.98 12.05 54.40
N GLY A 88 -53.24 12.64 53.44
CA GLY A 88 -53.76 13.44 52.33
C GLY A 88 -53.70 14.97 52.48
N ALA A 89 -53.04 15.64 51.53
CA ALA A 89 -53.52 16.94 51.08
C ALA A 89 -54.49 16.70 49.92
N ASP A 90 -55.56 17.50 49.81
CA ASP A 90 -56.53 17.41 48.70
C ASP A 90 -55.87 17.54 47.31
N TYR A 91 -54.61 18.00 47.26
CA TYR A 91 -53.83 18.31 46.05
C TYR A 91 -52.36 17.83 46.09
N GLY A 92 -51.95 16.92 46.98
CA GLY A 92 -50.53 16.53 47.15
C GLY A 92 -50.30 15.02 47.40
N GLY A 93 -49.04 14.58 47.32
CA GLY A 93 -48.64 13.18 47.51
C GLY A 93 -48.76 12.69 48.97
N LEU A 94 -48.79 11.37 49.16
CA LEU A 94 -48.78 10.73 50.48
C LEU A 94 -47.40 10.95 51.16
N GLY A 95 -47.39 11.06 52.49
CA GLY A 95 -46.16 11.06 53.29
C GLY A 95 -45.62 9.63 53.48
N SER A 96 -44.37 9.48 53.96
CA SER A 96 -43.71 8.19 54.14
C SER A 96 -43.68 7.72 55.60
N VAL A 97 -43.73 6.41 55.80
CA VAL A 97 -43.59 5.72 57.10
C VAL A 97 -42.50 4.66 56.96
N LEU A 98 -41.59 4.59 57.94
CA LEU A 98 -40.51 3.60 58.03
C LEU A 98 -40.90 2.46 59.00
N LEU A 99 -40.67 1.20 58.61
CA LEU A 99 -40.97 -0.05 59.32
C LEU A 99 -39.71 -0.94 59.36
N ASP A 100 -39.55 -1.81 60.37
CA ASP A 100 -38.35 -2.69 60.53
C ASP A 100 -38.68 -4.20 60.77
N PRO A 101 -39.53 -4.88 59.96
CA PRO A 101 -39.80 -6.32 60.13
C PRO A 101 -38.61 -7.22 59.73
N THR A 102 -38.58 -8.47 60.21
CA THR A 102 -37.55 -9.45 59.80
C THR A 102 -37.77 -9.95 58.38
N ASN A 103 -38.96 -10.50 58.07
CA ASN A 103 -39.28 -10.94 56.70
C ASN A 103 -40.63 -10.40 56.25
N ILE A 104 -40.78 -10.11 54.97
CA ILE A 104 -42.06 -9.75 54.33
C ILE A 104 -42.43 -10.81 53.29
N THR A 105 -43.61 -11.41 53.39
CA THR A 105 -44.18 -12.30 52.35
C THR A 105 -45.36 -11.63 51.67
N ILE A 106 -45.31 -11.44 50.36
CA ILE A 106 -46.40 -10.91 49.55
C ILE A 106 -47.11 -12.06 48.85
N SER A 107 -48.40 -12.26 49.13
CA SER A 107 -49.15 -13.42 48.62
C SER A 107 -50.60 -13.10 48.27
N SER A 108 -51.33 -14.06 47.70
CA SER A 108 -52.78 -13.98 47.52
C SER A 108 -53.56 -14.38 48.77
N ALA A 109 -52.88 -14.84 49.82
CA ALA A 109 -53.51 -15.17 51.08
C ALA A 109 -54.06 -13.90 51.75
N LEU A 110 -54.98 -14.09 52.70
CA LEU A 110 -55.29 -13.05 53.66
C LEU A 110 -53.97 -12.63 54.30
N SER A 111 -53.74 -11.33 54.33
CA SER A 111 -52.63 -10.76 55.05
C SER A 111 -52.64 -11.27 56.51
N ASP A 112 -51.50 -11.74 57.03
CA ASP A 112 -51.35 -12.30 58.39
C ASP A 112 -50.50 -11.34 59.24
N PRO A 113 -51.00 -10.94 60.42
CA PRO A 113 -52.24 -11.41 61.05
C PRO A 113 -53.52 -10.91 60.37
N ALA A 114 -54.56 -11.75 60.48
CA ALA A 114 -55.85 -11.68 59.77
C ALA A 114 -56.63 -10.35 59.89
N ASP A 115 -56.15 -9.43 60.72
CA ASP A 115 -56.71 -8.08 60.91
C ASP A 115 -56.44 -7.13 59.73
N LEU A 116 -55.59 -7.52 58.79
CA LEU A 116 -55.21 -6.74 57.61
C LEU A 116 -56.31 -6.64 56.52
N GLU A 117 -57.39 -7.44 56.56
CA GLU A 117 -58.55 -7.28 55.66
C GLU A 117 -59.80 -6.63 56.31
N THR A 118 -59.92 -6.68 57.64
CA THR A 118 -61.12 -6.19 58.36
C THR A 118 -61.00 -4.76 58.87
N ILE A 119 -59.82 -4.14 58.74
CA ILE A 119 -59.57 -2.75 59.10
C ILE A 119 -59.14 -2.02 57.82
N ASN A 120 -60.02 -1.12 57.35
CA ASN A 120 -59.80 -0.01 56.40
C ASN A 120 -58.37 0.10 55.79
N PRO A 121 -58.23 0.21 54.45
CA PRO A 121 -57.05 -0.21 53.68
C PRO A 121 -55.86 0.76 53.75
N PHE A 122 -55.49 1.30 54.91
CA PHE A 122 -54.37 2.24 55.04
C PHE A 122 -53.69 2.19 56.43
N SER A 123 -53.69 1.03 57.08
CA SER A 123 -52.93 0.83 58.33
C SER A 123 -52.36 -0.58 58.43
N ILE A 124 -51.14 -0.77 57.90
CA ILE A 124 -50.23 -1.83 58.36
C ILE A 124 -49.60 -1.32 59.66
N LEU A 125 -49.67 -2.11 60.74
CA LEU A 125 -49.28 -1.69 62.09
C LEU A 125 -47.75 -1.64 62.22
N ALA A 126 -47.21 -0.48 62.59
CA ALA A 126 -45.78 -0.21 62.64
C ALA A 126 -45.02 -0.75 63.86
N ALA A 127 -45.69 -1.46 64.78
CA ALA A 127 -45.02 -1.96 65.98
C ALA A 127 -45.57 -3.27 66.56
N ASP A 128 -46.17 -4.10 65.72
CA ASP A 128 -46.50 -5.48 66.10
C ASP A 128 -45.50 -6.50 65.51
N TYR A 129 -44.52 -6.04 64.71
CA TYR A 129 -43.77 -6.93 63.79
C TYR A 129 -42.26 -6.70 63.68
N ASP A 130 -41.67 -5.85 64.51
CA ASP A 130 -40.21 -5.75 64.63
C ASP A 130 -39.65 -7.08 65.15
N GLY A 131 -38.77 -7.71 64.38
CA GLY A 131 -38.25 -9.07 64.66
C GLY A 131 -39.12 -10.25 64.19
N GLN A 132 -40.24 -10.03 63.49
CA GLN A 132 -41.20 -11.07 63.08
C GLN A 132 -41.51 -11.05 61.58
N ASP A 133 -42.03 -12.17 61.05
CA ASP A 133 -42.45 -12.31 59.65
C ASP A 133 -43.84 -11.68 59.42
N VAL A 134 -44.01 -10.92 58.34
CA VAL A 134 -45.29 -10.28 57.95
C VAL A 134 -45.79 -10.85 56.63
N THR A 135 -47.08 -11.18 56.52
CA THR A 135 -47.70 -11.50 55.21
C THR A 135 -48.60 -10.37 54.73
N ILE A 136 -48.33 -9.82 53.55
CA ILE A 136 -49.13 -8.75 52.90
C ILE A 136 -49.88 -9.33 51.70
N ASN A 137 -51.19 -9.07 51.64
CA ASN A 137 -52.02 -9.40 50.50
C ASN A 137 -51.61 -8.56 49.28
N ALA A 138 -51.33 -9.22 48.17
CA ALA A 138 -50.92 -8.58 46.94
C ALA A 138 -51.96 -7.58 46.40
N ALA A 139 -53.27 -7.87 46.48
CA ALA A 139 -54.31 -7.00 45.92
C ALA A 139 -54.38 -5.65 46.65
N PHE A 140 -53.99 -5.62 47.92
CA PHE A 140 -53.86 -4.41 48.71
C PHE A 140 -52.81 -3.45 48.12
N LEU A 141 -51.58 -3.93 47.94
CA LEU A 141 -50.48 -3.14 47.38
C LEU A 141 -50.80 -2.67 45.96
N GLN A 142 -51.43 -3.53 45.16
CA GLN A 142 -51.76 -3.25 43.76
C GLN A 142 -52.75 -2.08 43.58
N ALA A 143 -53.56 -1.75 44.59
CA ALA A 143 -54.53 -0.65 44.51
C ALA A 143 -53.94 0.74 44.83
N ILE A 144 -52.71 0.82 45.36
CA ILE A 144 -52.09 2.08 45.80
C ILE A 144 -51.53 2.83 44.58
N THR A 145 -51.97 4.07 44.35
CA THR A 145 -51.50 4.92 43.23
C THR A 145 -50.40 5.93 43.62
N GLY A 146 -50.18 6.13 44.92
CA GLY A 146 -49.06 6.90 45.51
C GLY A 146 -47.84 6.02 45.81
N ASN A 147 -46.84 6.55 46.51
CA ASN A 147 -45.61 5.81 46.82
C ASN A 147 -45.91 4.51 47.59
N VAL A 148 -45.19 3.44 47.27
CA VAL A 148 -45.15 2.19 48.03
C VAL A 148 -43.69 1.95 48.42
N THR A 149 -43.41 1.90 49.71
CA THR A 149 -42.07 1.57 50.23
C THR A 149 -42.22 0.42 51.21
N LEU A 150 -41.54 -0.70 50.95
CA LEU A 150 -41.45 -1.86 51.84
C LEU A 150 -39.98 -2.06 52.19
N GLU A 151 -39.67 -2.17 53.48
CA GLU A 151 -38.32 -2.40 54.00
C GLU A 151 -38.37 -3.62 54.94
N ALA A 152 -37.49 -4.61 54.72
CA ALA A 152 -37.30 -5.78 55.56
C ALA A 152 -35.82 -5.93 55.91
N THR A 153 -35.52 -6.30 57.15
CA THR A 153 -34.13 -6.51 57.61
C THR A 153 -33.53 -7.80 57.08
N ASN A 154 -34.34 -8.82 56.75
CA ASN A 154 -33.90 -10.03 56.08
C ASN A 154 -34.62 -10.18 54.72
N ASP A 155 -35.54 -11.14 54.53
CA ASP A 155 -36.07 -11.49 53.20
C ASP A 155 -37.40 -10.80 52.86
N LEU A 156 -37.58 -10.47 51.58
CA LEU A 156 -38.86 -10.08 50.99
C LEU A 156 -39.27 -11.12 49.93
N THR A 157 -40.27 -11.94 50.22
CA THR A 157 -40.74 -13.03 49.35
C THR A 157 -42.00 -12.65 48.56
N LEU A 158 -41.99 -12.81 47.23
CA LEU A 158 -43.19 -12.79 46.38
C LEU A 158 -43.67 -14.23 46.11
N ALA A 159 -44.86 -14.56 46.60
CA ALA A 159 -45.54 -15.82 46.30
C ALA A 159 -46.54 -15.72 45.12
N THR A 160 -46.73 -14.51 44.57
CA THR A 160 -47.63 -14.20 43.45
C THR A 160 -47.11 -13.00 42.66
N ASN A 161 -47.54 -12.87 41.40
CA ASN A 161 -47.31 -11.67 40.59
C ASN A 161 -47.91 -10.41 41.26
N LEU A 162 -47.25 -9.27 41.05
CA LEU A 162 -47.70 -7.95 41.47
C LEU A 162 -47.98 -7.04 40.27
N THR A 163 -49.20 -6.56 40.11
CA THR A 163 -49.59 -5.62 39.05
C THR A 163 -50.17 -4.35 39.65
N PHE A 164 -49.32 -3.34 39.86
CA PHE A 164 -49.73 -2.07 40.44
C PHE A 164 -50.61 -1.24 39.50
N ALA A 165 -51.58 -0.54 40.07
CA ALA A 165 -52.36 0.44 39.34
C ALA A 165 -51.46 1.60 38.85
N PRO A 166 -51.72 2.15 37.63
CA PRO A 166 -51.06 3.35 37.15
C PRO A 166 -51.23 4.52 38.14
N GLY A 167 -50.18 5.31 38.35
CA GLY A 167 -50.16 6.37 39.36
C GLY A 167 -48.88 7.21 39.29
N GLY A 168 -48.78 8.25 40.13
CA GLY A 168 -47.63 9.17 40.15
C GLY A 168 -46.55 8.82 41.18
N GLY A 169 -46.76 7.79 42.01
CA GLY A 169 -45.81 7.39 43.06
C GLY A 169 -44.83 6.29 42.64
N ALA A 170 -43.66 6.25 43.27
CA ALA A 170 -42.66 5.20 43.07
C ALA A 170 -42.98 3.92 43.87
N ILE A 171 -42.40 2.79 43.47
CA ILE A 171 -42.41 1.52 44.19
C ILE A 171 -40.97 1.24 44.65
N VAL A 172 -40.74 1.07 45.94
CA VAL A 172 -39.44 0.76 46.54
C VAL A 172 -39.59 -0.49 47.40
N LEU A 173 -38.87 -1.55 47.06
CA LEU A 173 -38.82 -2.79 47.85
C LEU A 173 -37.37 -3.02 48.30
N MET A 174 -37.14 -3.08 49.61
CA MET A 174 -35.84 -3.27 50.21
C MET A 174 -35.85 -4.51 51.11
N ALA A 175 -34.95 -5.45 50.82
CA ALA A 175 -34.48 -6.52 51.70
C ALA A 175 -33.08 -6.12 52.23
N ASP A 176 -32.61 -6.78 53.28
CA ASP A 176 -31.32 -6.46 53.95
C ASP A 176 -31.21 -4.95 54.30
N SER A 177 -32.29 -4.34 54.80
CA SER A 177 -32.31 -2.91 55.11
C SER A 177 -31.33 -2.50 56.22
N ASP A 178 -30.87 -3.46 57.02
CA ASP A 178 -29.86 -3.31 58.07
C ASP A 178 -28.42 -3.53 57.57
N GLN A 179 -28.24 -3.92 56.30
CA GLN A 179 -26.95 -4.17 55.65
C GLN A 179 -26.12 -5.22 56.40
N SER A 180 -26.78 -6.22 56.96
CA SER A 180 -26.13 -7.34 57.64
C SER A 180 -25.39 -8.27 56.67
N GLY A 181 -25.67 -8.16 55.37
CA GLY A 181 -25.18 -9.07 54.33
C GLY A 181 -26.01 -10.36 54.26
N GLY A 182 -27.25 -10.32 54.75
CA GLY A 182 -28.22 -11.41 54.70
C GLY A 182 -29.63 -10.84 54.54
N GLY A 183 -30.34 -11.26 53.49
CA GLY A 183 -31.69 -10.78 53.19
C GLY A 183 -31.90 -10.56 51.70
N ALA A 184 -32.80 -11.33 51.09
CA ALA A 184 -32.99 -11.34 49.65
C ALA A 184 -34.44 -11.05 49.24
N ILE A 185 -34.61 -10.52 48.03
CA ILE A 185 -35.92 -10.46 47.38
C ILE A 185 -36.14 -11.76 46.59
N LEU A 186 -37.10 -12.59 47.02
CA LEU A 186 -37.28 -13.96 46.53
C LEU A 186 -38.64 -14.15 45.85
N GLY A 187 -38.66 -14.55 44.59
CA GLY A 187 -39.91 -14.80 43.87
C GLY A 187 -39.67 -15.39 42.49
N SER A 188 -38.91 -16.49 42.43
CA SER A 188 -38.57 -17.16 41.16
C SER A 188 -39.80 -17.35 40.26
N GLY A 189 -39.76 -16.71 39.08
CA GLY A 189 -40.84 -16.73 38.10
C GLY A 189 -42.03 -15.80 38.36
N GLN A 190 -42.02 -15.01 39.43
CA GLN A 190 -43.06 -14.02 39.75
C GLN A 190 -42.71 -12.65 39.14
N ASN A 191 -43.69 -12.02 38.50
CA ASN A 191 -43.52 -10.77 37.77
C ASN A 191 -43.98 -9.56 38.59
N ILE A 192 -43.36 -8.40 38.35
CA ILE A 192 -43.81 -7.09 38.87
C ILE A 192 -44.14 -6.18 37.68
N THR A 193 -45.36 -5.66 37.63
CA THR A 193 -45.80 -4.67 36.65
C THR A 193 -46.16 -3.37 37.36
N ALA A 194 -45.50 -2.27 37.00
CA ALA A 194 -45.67 -0.94 37.57
C ALA A 194 -45.76 0.13 36.46
N SER A 195 -46.79 0.03 35.61
CA SER A 195 -46.95 0.87 34.42
C SER A 195 -46.85 2.37 34.71
N GLY A 196 -45.86 3.02 34.10
CA GLY A 196 -45.58 4.47 34.24
C GLY A 196 -44.94 4.88 35.57
N ARG A 197 -44.55 3.93 36.43
CA ARG A 197 -44.07 4.18 37.79
C ARG A 197 -42.67 3.65 37.97
N ASN A 198 -41.82 4.41 38.66
CA ASN A 198 -40.47 3.96 38.96
C ASN A 198 -40.49 2.78 39.93
N LEU A 199 -39.68 1.77 39.65
CA LEU A 199 -39.48 0.59 40.48
C LEU A 199 -38.04 0.57 40.99
N THR A 200 -37.84 0.46 42.29
CA THR A 200 -36.53 0.34 42.93
C THR A 200 -36.51 -0.90 43.82
N LEU A 201 -35.56 -1.81 43.58
CA LEU A 201 -35.38 -3.02 44.37
C LEU A 201 -33.95 -3.03 44.94
N THR A 202 -33.81 -3.27 46.24
CA THR A 202 -32.50 -3.36 46.90
C THR A 202 -32.45 -4.58 47.82
N GLY A 203 -31.36 -5.34 47.83
CA GLY A 203 -31.17 -6.44 48.78
C GLY A 203 -29.82 -7.14 48.65
N HIS A 204 -29.57 -8.18 49.46
CA HIS A 204 -28.37 -9.00 49.30
C HIS A 204 -28.44 -9.76 47.97
N GLY A 205 -29.49 -10.56 47.77
CA GLY A 205 -29.81 -11.19 46.49
C GLY A 205 -31.19 -10.77 45.98
N ILE A 206 -31.41 -10.81 44.67
CA ILE A 206 -32.72 -10.57 44.06
C ILE A 206 -32.99 -11.66 43.02
N THR A 207 -34.04 -12.45 43.22
CA THR A 207 -34.48 -13.50 42.29
C THR A 207 -35.96 -13.35 41.95
N LEU A 208 -36.28 -12.90 40.74
CA LEU A 208 -37.67 -12.67 40.29
C LEU A 208 -37.91 -13.15 38.84
N GLY A 209 -39.16 -13.06 38.37
CA GLY A 209 -39.53 -13.16 36.96
C GLY A 209 -39.32 -11.83 36.22
N ASN A 210 -40.28 -11.44 35.38
CA ASN A 210 -40.20 -10.23 34.55
C ASN A 210 -40.57 -8.96 35.32
N LEU A 211 -39.89 -7.85 35.04
CA LEU A 211 -40.23 -6.52 35.57
C LEU A 211 -40.66 -5.60 34.42
N ASP A 212 -41.83 -4.95 34.53
CA ASP A 212 -42.44 -4.16 33.45
C ASP A 212 -43.01 -2.83 33.96
N THR A 213 -42.46 -1.70 33.52
CA THR A 213 -42.94 -0.35 33.83
C THR A 213 -43.51 0.37 32.60
N SER A 214 -43.68 -0.35 31.48
CA SER A 214 -44.03 0.20 30.17
C SER A 214 -45.38 0.93 30.15
N VAL A 215 -45.51 1.86 29.21
CA VAL A 215 -46.75 2.59 28.92
C VAL A 215 -47.01 2.60 27.42
N ASN A 216 -48.24 2.34 26.98
CA ASN A 216 -48.58 2.36 25.56
C ASN A 216 -49.59 3.46 25.24
N THR A 217 -49.22 4.70 25.57
CA THR A 217 -50.03 5.90 25.37
C THR A 217 -49.18 7.00 24.73
N ALA A 218 -49.76 7.76 23.80
CA ALA A 218 -49.05 8.83 23.09
C ALA A 218 -48.50 9.88 24.07
N SER A 219 -47.24 10.28 23.86
CA SER A 219 -46.51 11.25 24.71
C SER A 219 -46.42 10.89 26.19
N ALA A 220 -46.60 9.63 26.57
CA ALA A 220 -46.45 9.18 27.95
C ALA A 220 -45.01 8.79 28.29
N THR A 221 -44.67 8.85 29.57
CA THR A 221 -43.37 8.45 30.10
C THR A 221 -43.51 7.15 30.89
N ALA A 222 -42.72 6.14 30.54
CA ALA A 222 -42.63 4.90 31.31
C ALA A 222 -41.80 5.10 32.59
N GLY A 223 -41.98 4.23 33.56
CA GLY A 223 -41.20 4.25 34.80
C GLY A 223 -39.79 3.70 34.60
N SER A 224 -38.83 4.16 35.40
CA SER A 224 -37.47 3.57 35.42
C SER A 224 -37.41 2.35 36.35
N ILE A 225 -36.48 1.43 36.09
CA ILE A 225 -36.18 0.27 36.94
C ILE A 225 -34.77 0.45 37.50
N ASN A 226 -34.62 0.47 38.83
CA ASN A 226 -33.33 0.60 39.51
C ASN A 226 -33.12 -0.56 40.47
N LEU A 227 -32.12 -1.41 40.23
CA LEU A 227 -31.86 -2.63 41.02
C LEU A 227 -30.45 -2.56 41.62
N ASP A 228 -30.34 -2.87 42.91
CA ASP A 228 -29.08 -2.89 43.66
C ASP A 228 -28.99 -4.19 44.48
N SER A 229 -27.99 -5.02 44.19
CA SER A 229 -27.79 -6.32 44.85
C SER A 229 -26.34 -6.46 45.35
N THR A 230 -26.12 -6.81 46.62
CA THR A 230 -24.76 -7.08 47.14
C THR A 230 -24.27 -8.53 46.92
N ASP A 231 -25.03 -9.32 46.18
CA ASP A 231 -24.76 -10.70 45.74
C ASP A 231 -25.48 -10.93 44.39
N THR A 232 -26.23 -12.02 44.22
CA THR A 232 -26.78 -12.45 42.93
C THR A 232 -28.05 -11.72 42.50
N LEU A 233 -28.10 -11.32 41.22
CA LEU A 233 -29.28 -10.73 40.57
C LEU A 233 -29.77 -11.66 39.44
N THR A 234 -30.85 -12.41 39.67
CA THR A 234 -31.44 -13.35 38.71
C THR A 234 -32.87 -12.94 38.36
N LEU A 235 -33.12 -12.53 37.12
CA LEU A 235 -34.42 -12.01 36.66
C LEU A 235 -34.85 -12.64 35.34
N GLY A 236 -36.15 -12.54 35.05
CA GLY A 236 -36.66 -12.68 33.69
C GLY A 236 -36.32 -11.45 32.83
N SER A 237 -37.23 -11.02 31.98
CA SER A 237 -37.04 -9.84 31.12
C SER A 237 -37.37 -8.52 31.86
N LEU A 238 -36.64 -7.46 31.53
CA LEU A 238 -36.87 -6.09 32.03
C LEU A 238 -37.44 -5.22 30.91
N THR A 239 -38.54 -4.51 31.15
CA THR A 239 -39.19 -3.70 30.12
C THR A 239 -39.62 -2.33 30.64
N THR A 240 -39.19 -1.26 29.96
CA THR A 240 -39.54 0.15 30.30
C THR A 240 -40.05 0.93 29.09
N GLY A 241 -40.55 0.26 28.05
CA GLY A 241 -40.90 0.89 26.77
C GLY A 241 -42.08 1.88 26.80
N SER A 242 -42.11 2.78 25.81
CA SER A 242 -43.21 3.74 25.59
C SER A 242 -43.74 3.69 24.15
N GLY A 243 -44.72 2.82 23.87
CA GLY A 243 -45.16 2.50 22.50
C GLY A 243 -45.95 3.59 21.75
N GLY A 244 -46.25 4.73 22.36
CA GLY A 244 -46.98 5.83 21.74
C GLY A 244 -46.09 6.86 21.05
N ASN A 245 -46.59 7.53 20.01
CA ASN A 245 -45.91 8.63 19.32
C ASN A 245 -45.47 9.73 20.31
N GLY A 246 -44.19 10.13 20.27
CA GLY A 246 -43.58 11.12 21.16
C GLY A 246 -43.43 10.68 22.62
N GLY A 247 -43.56 9.38 22.92
CA GLY A 247 -43.38 8.83 24.26
C GLY A 247 -41.92 8.78 24.71
N ARG A 248 -41.69 8.66 26.02
CA ARG A 248 -40.35 8.48 26.60
C ARG A 248 -40.26 7.19 27.40
N ALA A 249 -39.35 6.29 27.06
CA ALA A 249 -39.10 5.08 27.84
C ALA A 249 -38.32 5.43 29.13
N GLY A 250 -38.43 4.55 30.13
CA GLY A 250 -37.71 4.69 31.41
C GLY A 250 -36.30 4.13 31.34
N ASP A 251 -35.43 4.54 32.26
CA ASP A 251 -34.07 4.01 32.36
C ASP A 251 -34.07 2.65 33.08
N ILE A 252 -33.11 1.79 32.77
CA ILE A 252 -32.80 0.56 33.52
C ILE A 252 -31.39 0.72 34.09
N THR A 253 -31.26 0.69 35.42
CA THR A 253 -29.97 0.73 36.12
C THR A 253 -29.85 -0.49 37.01
N LEU A 254 -28.80 -1.27 36.82
CA LEU A 254 -28.49 -2.50 37.57
C LEU A 254 -27.11 -2.36 38.22
N ASP A 255 -27.03 -2.58 39.53
CA ASP A 255 -25.78 -2.77 40.26
C ASP A 255 -25.85 -4.12 40.98
N SER A 256 -24.83 -4.96 40.79
CA SER A 256 -24.78 -6.29 41.41
C SER A 256 -23.35 -6.64 41.78
N GLU A 257 -23.11 -7.07 43.03
CA GLU A 257 -21.79 -7.53 43.44
C GLU A 257 -21.52 -9.01 43.09
N GLY A 258 -22.56 -9.79 42.80
CA GLY A 258 -22.49 -11.21 42.41
C GLY A 258 -22.87 -11.48 40.95
N GLU A 259 -23.26 -12.73 40.65
CA GLU A 259 -23.66 -13.13 39.28
C GLU A 259 -24.94 -12.42 38.82
N LEU A 260 -24.93 -11.96 37.56
CA LEU A 260 -26.05 -11.28 36.91
C LEU A 260 -26.62 -12.15 35.78
N SER A 261 -27.85 -12.64 35.96
CA SER A 261 -28.54 -13.47 34.97
C SER A 261 -29.90 -12.88 34.60
N LEU A 262 -30.10 -12.60 33.31
CA LEU A 262 -31.26 -11.84 32.81
C LEU A 262 -31.90 -12.54 31.60
N GLY A 263 -33.23 -12.52 31.55
CA GLY A 263 -34.00 -13.04 30.42
C GLY A 263 -33.99 -12.16 29.17
N GLY A 264 -33.66 -10.86 29.27
CA GLY A 264 -33.63 -9.88 28.17
C GLY A 264 -33.99 -8.46 28.64
N MET A 265 -33.75 -7.43 27.83
CA MET A 265 -34.09 -6.04 28.18
C MET A 265 -34.69 -5.27 26.99
N ASP A 266 -35.79 -4.55 27.23
CA ASP A 266 -36.47 -3.76 26.19
C ASP A 266 -36.89 -2.38 26.74
N ILE A 267 -36.30 -1.33 26.16
CA ILE A 267 -36.58 0.07 26.52
C ILE A 267 -37.11 0.86 25.32
N THR A 268 -37.76 0.19 24.37
CA THR A 268 -38.17 0.77 23.08
C THR A 268 -39.16 1.92 23.21
N SER A 269 -39.04 2.92 22.34
CA SER A 269 -39.99 4.04 22.23
C SER A 269 -40.67 4.07 20.86
N GLY A 270 -41.92 4.56 20.80
CA GLY A 270 -42.64 4.75 19.54
C GLY A 270 -42.04 5.87 18.66
N ASP A 271 -42.66 6.15 17.51
CA ASP A 271 -42.20 7.21 16.58
C ASP A 271 -42.03 8.56 17.29
N ASN A 272 -41.04 9.37 16.87
CA ASN A 272 -40.66 10.64 17.52
C ASN A 272 -40.39 10.54 19.04
N GLY A 273 -40.23 9.32 19.58
CA GLY A 273 -40.02 9.06 21.00
C GLY A 273 -38.56 9.18 21.44
N THR A 274 -38.33 9.07 22.74
CA THR A 274 -36.98 8.98 23.31
C THR A 274 -36.86 7.72 24.14
N SER A 275 -35.91 6.85 23.80
CA SER A 275 -35.63 5.65 24.57
C SER A 275 -34.78 5.97 25.80
N GLY A 276 -34.92 5.19 26.87
CA GLY A 276 -34.18 5.38 28.13
C GLY A 276 -32.70 5.00 28.02
N ALA A 277 -31.96 5.02 29.11
CA ALA A 277 -30.60 4.46 29.20
C ALA A 277 -30.60 3.09 29.89
N ILE A 278 -29.71 2.20 29.46
CA ILE A 278 -29.36 0.96 30.15
C ILE A 278 -27.97 1.13 30.74
N ALA A 279 -27.85 1.00 32.05
CA ALA A 279 -26.58 1.00 32.78
C ALA A 279 -26.50 -0.26 33.64
N ILE A 280 -25.50 -1.11 33.39
CA ILE A 280 -25.22 -2.32 34.17
C ILE A 280 -23.82 -2.19 34.76
N THR A 281 -23.73 -2.32 36.08
CA THR A 281 -22.48 -2.38 36.83
C THR A 281 -22.43 -3.71 37.59
N GLY A 282 -21.33 -4.46 37.46
CA GLY A 282 -21.15 -5.74 38.15
C GLY A 282 -19.81 -5.83 38.89
N ARG A 283 -19.80 -5.79 40.24
CA ARG A 283 -18.58 -5.59 41.06
C ARG A 283 -18.34 -6.71 42.08
N GLY A 284 -17.39 -7.63 41.90
CA GLY A 284 -17.15 -8.62 42.97
C GLY A 284 -16.40 -9.90 42.62
N GLY A 285 -15.62 -9.91 41.52
CA GLY A 285 -14.63 -10.97 41.29
C GLY A 285 -15.16 -12.30 40.74
N LEU A 286 -16.42 -12.38 40.32
CA LEU A 286 -16.99 -13.44 39.46
C LEU A 286 -18.38 -12.98 38.96
N THR A 287 -18.44 -12.04 38.02
CA THR A 287 -19.72 -11.55 37.48
C THR A 287 -19.82 -11.83 35.98
N SER A 288 -20.38 -13.00 35.62
CA SER A 288 -20.76 -13.25 34.22
C SER A 288 -22.14 -12.68 33.94
N LEU A 289 -22.29 -11.81 32.94
CA LEU A 289 -23.60 -11.42 32.41
C LEU A 289 -24.06 -12.46 31.39
N SER A 290 -25.07 -13.25 31.73
CA SER A 290 -25.77 -14.10 30.75
C SER A 290 -27.10 -13.46 30.35
N LEU A 291 -27.18 -12.97 29.13
CA LEU A 291 -28.44 -12.57 28.53
C LEU A 291 -28.95 -13.73 27.69
N PHE A 292 -30.14 -14.25 28.02
CA PHE A 292 -30.75 -15.34 27.25
C PHE A 292 -31.48 -14.84 25.99
N ASP A 293 -31.67 -13.53 25.87
CA ASP A 293 -32.38 -12.85 24.77
C ASP A 293 -31.76 -11.45 24.50
N GLU A 294 -32.39 -10.68 23.63
CA GLU A 294 -31.88 -9.41 23.07
C GLU A 294 -31.99 -8.18 24.00
N ILE A 295 -31.09 -7.20 23.81
CA ILE A 295 -31.23 -5.83 24.33
C ILE A 295 -31.81 -4.95 23.21
N PHE A 296 -32.99 -4.38 23.41
CA PHE A 296 -33.58 -3.38 22.52
C PHE A 296 -33.54 -1.98 23.13
N ALA A 297 -32.79 -1.07 22.51
CA ALA A 297 -32.65 0.34 22.91
C ALA A 297 -33.07 1.32 21.80
N ASP A 298 -34.04 0.90 20.99
CA ASP A 298 -34.42 1.57 19.74
C ASP A 298 -35.58 2.58 19.92
N SER A 299 -35.69 3.53 19.00
CA SER A 299 -36.82 4.46 18.89
C SER A 299 -37.51 4.29 17.54
N GLY A 300 -38.81 4.56 17.47
CA GLY A 300 -39.51 4.62 16.18
C GLY A 300 -38.93 5.70 15.25
N THR A 301 -39.54 5.88 14.08
CA THR A 301 -39.01 6.80 13.05
C THR A 301 -38.80 8.22 13.62
N ASP A 302 -37.64 8.84 13.33
CA ASP A 302 -37.22 10.18 13.80
C ASP A 302 -37.09 10.33 15.34
N GLY A 303 -37.05 9.24 16.09
CA GLY A 303 -36.84 9.23 17.55
C GLY A 303 -35.37 9.34 17.97
N THR A 304 -35.14 9.44 19.29
CA THR A 304 -33.79 9.42 19.88
C THR A 304 -33.58 8.13 20.67
N ALA A 305 -32.71 7.26 20.17
CA ALA A 305 -32.33 6.02 20.84
C ALA A 305 -31.53 6.25 22.13
N GLY A 306 -31.59 5.25 23.01
CA GLY A 306 -30.98 5.23 24.35
C GLY A 306 -29.46 5.03 24.36
N THR A 307 -28.81 5.02 25.51
CA THR A 307 -27.42 4.53 25.63
C THR A 307 -27.40 3.16 26.29
N VAL A 308 -26.52 2.26 25.85
CA VAL A 308 -26.25 0.97 26.51
C VAL A 308 -24.83 1.01 27.07
N SER A 309 -24.70 0.93 28.40
CA SER A 309 -23.42 0.89 29.10
C SER A 309 -23.38 -0.34 30.01
N ILE A 310 -22.42 -1.22 29.80
CA ILE A 310 -22.18 -2.41 30.63
C ILE A 310 -20.74 -2.37 31.10
N ASP A 311 -20.53 -2.46 32.41
CA ASP A 311 -19.22 -2.46 33.07
C ASP A 311 -19.19 -3.56 34.13
N VAL A 312 -18.48 -4.66 33.86
CA VAL A 312 -18.50 -5.86 34.71
C VAL A 312 -17.10 -6.42 34.97
N ASP A 313 -16.87 -6.96 36.17
CA ASP A 313 -15.59 -7.61 36.50
C ASP A 313 -15.39 -8.98 35.82
N GLY A 314 -16.46 -9.69 35.43
CA GLY A 314 -16.39 -11.00 34.79
C GLY A 314 -16.79 -11.00 33.31
N ASP A 315 -17.14 -12.17 32.78
CA ASP A 315 -17.44 -12.35 31.34
C ASP A 315 -18.77 -11.70 30.91
N ILE A 316 -18.84 -11.16 29.69
CA ILE A 316 -20.11 -10.83 29.04
C ILE A 316 -20.43 -11.93 28.04
N ALA A 317 -21.52 -12.68 28.23
CA ALA A 317 -21.84 -13.86 27.44
C ALA A 317 -23.15 -13.73 26.65
N TYR A 318 -23.07 -13.98 25.34
CA TYR A 318 -24.18 -14.22 24.41
C TYR A 318 -25.23 -13.12 24.34
N THR A 319 -24.79 -11.88 24.14
CA THR A 319 -25.72 -10.75 24.01
C THR A 319 -25.88 -10.31 22.56
N ASN A 320 -27.14 -10.19 22.10
CA ASN A 320 -27.50 -9.39 20.94
C ASN A 320 -27.91 -7.99 21.40
N ILE A 321 -27.50 -6.95 20.68
CA ILE A 321 -27.85 -5.55 20.99
C ILE A 321 -28.39 -4.89 19.74
N GLN A 322 -29.63 -4.42 19.80
CA GLN A 322 -30.29 -3.65 18.76
C GLN A 322 -30.65 -2.24 19.25
N GLY A 323 -30.30 -1.24 18.45
CA GLY A 323 -30.53 0.16 18.74
C GLY A 323 -29.55 0.75 19.75
N GLY A 324 -29.83 2.00 20.13
CA GLY A 324 -29.02 2.79 21.02
C GLY A 324 -28.11 3.76 20.28
N ARG A 325 -28.02 5.01 20.75
CA ARG A 325 -27.17 6.10 20.25
C ARG A 325 -25.69 5.95 20.67
N GLN A 326 -25.41 5.05 21.60
CA GLN A 326 -24.06 4.62 22.00
C GLN A 326 -24.14 3.26 22.68
N ILE A 327 -23.21 2.36 22.34
CA ILE A 327 -23.04 1.05 22.99
C ILE A 327 -21.61 0.98 23.53
N SER A 328 -21.47 0.79 24.84
CA SER A 328 -20.18 0.68 25.51
C SER A 328 -20.18 -0.54 26.43
N LEU A 329 -19.33 -1.52 26.13
CA LEU A 329 -19.15 -2.74 26.93
C LEU A 329 -17.71 -2.77 27.45
N THR A 330 -17.55 -2.81 28.77
CA THR A 330 -16.27 -2.98 29.46
C THR A 330 -16.34 -4.22 30.34
N SER A 331 -15.31 -5.05 30.26
CA SER A 331 -15.23 -6.29 31.02
C SER A 331 -13.78 -6.52 31.51
N ASP A 332 -13.61 -6.95 32.76
CA ASP A 332 -12.32 -7.48 33.23
C ASP A 332 -12.15 -8.98 32.86
N GLY A 333 -13.18 -9.60 32.25
CA GLY A 333 -13.19 -10.93 31.66
C GLY A 333 -13.32 -10.91 30.12
N SER A 334 -13.82 -12.00 29.54
CA SER A 334 -14.04 -12.12 28.08
C SER A 334 -15.39 -11.56 27.64
N ILE A 335 -15.47 -11.05 26.41
CA ILE A 335 -16.73 -10.58 25.81
C ILE A 335 -17.10 -11.50 24.64
N SER A 336 -18.27 -12.13 24.69
CA SER A 336 -18.83 -12.95 23.61
C SER A 336 -20.19 -12.43 23.20
N LEU A 337 -20.32 -11.95 21.97
CA LEU A 337 -21.54 -11.31 21.45
C LEU A 337 -22.08 -12.02 20.20
N GLY A 338 -23.38 -11.85 19.94
CA GLY A 338 -24.00 -12.20 18.66
C GLY A 338 -24.00 -10.99 17.72
N LEU A 339 -25.18 -10.49 17.34
CA LEU A 339 -25.37 -9.32 16.48
C LEU A 339 -25.35 -8.01 17.31
N ILE A 340 -24.65 -6.99 16.80
CA ILE A 340 -24.81 -5.58 17.23
C ILE A 340 -25.32 -4.76 16.04
N SER A 341 -26.49 -4.13 16.17
CA SER A 341 -27.06 -3.23 15.17
C SER A 341 -27.37 -1.89 15.81
N ALA A 342 -26.53 -0.87 15.59
CA ALA A 342 -26.51 0.34 16.40
C ALA A 342 -27.14 1.59 15.77
N ASP A 343 -27.93 1.49 14.69
CA ASP A 343 -28.60 2.64 14.00
C ASP A 343 -27.75 3.93 13.88
N GLY A 344 -26.49 3.77 13.46
CA GLY A 344 -25.56 4.89 13.27
C GLY A 344 -24.80 5.34 14.52
N ALA A 345 -24.92 4.62 15.63
CA ALA A 345 -24.23 4.90 16.88
C ALA A 345 -22.79 4.41 16.93
N THR A 346 -22.08 4.92 17.94
CA THR A 346 -20.73 4.46 18.28
C THR A 346 -20.78 3.19 19.12
N VAL A 347 -19.97 2.20 18.76
CA VAL A 347 -19.79 0.92 19.48
C VAL A 347 -18.38 0.87 20.04
N SER A 348 -18.26 0.64 21.36
CA SER A 348 -16.97 0.50 22.06
C SER A 348 -16.97 -0.78 22.88
N LEU A 349 -16.05 -1.70 22.60
CA LEU A 349 -15.86 -2.96 23.32
C LEU A 349 -14.46 -3.00 23.92
N ILE A 350 -14.33 -3.22 25.23
CA ILE A 350 -13.06 -3.17 25.94
C ILE A 350 -12.97 -4.37 26.90
N THR A 351 -11.91 -5.18 26.77
CA THR A 351 -11.48 -6.09 27.84
C THR A 351 -10.24 -5.55 28.54
N ASN A 352 -10.29 -5.40 29.86
CA ASN A 352 -9.21 -4.78 30.63
C ASN A 352 -8.06 -5.76 30.90
N THR A 353 -6.87 -5.18 31.06
CA THR A 353 -5.62 -5.89 31.32
C THR A 353 -5.40 -6.05 32.83
N SER A 354 -6.24 -6.82 33.52
CA SER A 354 -6.06 -7.15 34.94
C SER A 354 -4.85 -8.10 35.22
N GLY A 355 -3.89 -8.19 34.28
CA GLY A 355 -2.64 -8.95 34.44
C GLY A 355 -2.68 -10.39 33.90
N MET A 356 -3.76 -10.79 33.22
CA MET A 356 -3.89 -12.10 32.58
C MET A 356 -4.10 -11.97 31.06
N SER A 357 -3.40 -12.78 30.27
CA SER A 357 -3.37 -12.76 28.79
C SER A 357 -4.42 -13.68 28.16
N ASN A 358 -5.69 -13.61 28.58
CA ASN A 358 -6.68 -14.60 28.11
C ASN A 358 -8.13 -14.08 28.10
N HIS A 359 -8.32 -12.78 27.90
CA HIS A 359 -9.65 -12.14 27.87
C HIS A 359 -10.02 -11.72 26.45
N ASP A 360 -10.61 -12.67 25.72
CA ASP A 360 -10.90 -12.54 24.31
C ASP A 360 -12.19 -11.75 24.06
N ILE A 361 -12.26 -11.09 22.89
CA ILE A 361 -13.50 -10.56 22.34
C ILE A 361 -13.90 -11.42 21.15
N THR A 362 -14.99 -12.17 21.30
CA THR A 362 -15.57 -13.00 20.24
C THR A 362 -16.87 -12.39 19.75
N ILE A 363 -16.97 -12.14 18.45
CA ILE A 363 -18.21 -11.69 17.80
C ILE A 363 -18.64 -12.78 16.82
N ARG A 364 -19.85 -13.31 17.00
CA ARG A 364 -20.32 -14.47 16.25
C ARG A 364 -21.02 -14.12 14.95
N ASP A 365 -21.72 -12.99 14.93
CA ASP A 365 -22.41 -12.46 13.77
C ASP A 365 -21.75 -11.11 13.37
N SER A 366 -22.53 -10.07 13.07
CA SER A 366 -22.00 -8.78 12.58
C SER A 366 -22.07 -7.66 13.61
N ILE A 367 -21.24 -6.62 13.42
CA ILE A 367 -21.44 -5.29 13.99
C ILE A 367 -21.83 -4.36 12.85
N ILE A 368 -22.99 -3.74 12.95
CA ILE A 368 -23.54 -2.86 11.92
C ILE A 368 -23.85 -1.51 12.55
N THR A 369 -23.22 -0.46 12.03
CA THR A 369 -23.52 0.93 12.38
C THR A 369 -23.90 1.67 11.10
N ALA A 370 -25.20 1.74 10.80
CA ALA A 370 -25.71 2.35 9.56
C ALA A 370 -26.58 3.56 9.88
N THR A 371 -26.41 4.67 9.14
CA THR A 371 -27.27 5.85 9.24
C THR A 371 -27.70 6.35 7.87
N SER A 372 -28.88 6.99 7.78
CA SER A 372 -29.41 7.56 6.53
C SER A 372 -30.11 8.90 6.76
N GLY A 373 -29.76 9.93 5.98
CA GLY A 373 -30.30 11.29 6.08
C GLY A 373 -29.28 12.37 5.68
N GLU A 374 -29.70 13.62 5.61
CA GLU A 374 -28.85 14.75 5.20
C GLU A 374 -27.87 15.17 6.30
N ASP A 375 -26.59 15.43 5.96
CA ASP A 375 -25.53 15.88 6.88
C ASP A 375 -25.24 14.92 8.07
N LEU A 376 -25.22 13.61 7.81
CA LEU A 376 -25.05 12.59 8.86
C LEU A 376 -23.67 11.90 8.86
N THR A 377 -23.20 11.60 10.07
CA THR A 377 -22.00 10.80 10.34
C THR A 377 -22.41 9.50 11.04
N SER A 378 -22.06 8.34 10.49
CA SER A 378 -22.25 7.08 11.22
C SER A 378 -21.19 6.97 12.33
N GLY A 379 -21.55 6.35 13.45
CA GLY A 379 -20.66 6.18 14.60
C GLY A 379 -19.49 5.24 14.34
N ASN A 380 -18.46 5.37 15.19
CA ASN A 380 -17.25 4.57 15.09
C ASN A 380 -17.44 3.19 15.74
N VAL A 381 -16.63 2.21 15.33
CA VAL A 381 -16.51 0.92 15.99
C VAL A 381 -15.10 0.81 16.57
N SER A 382 -14.98 0.66 17.88
CA SER A 382 -13.70 0.50 18.59
C SER A 382 -13.70 -0.77 19.41
N ILE A 383 -12.75 -1.68 19.17
CA ILE A 383 -12.59 -2.94 19.90
C ILE A 383 -11.17 -2.99 20.44
N ASN A 384 -11.02 -3.08 21.75
CA ASN A 384 -9.73 -3.19 22.43
C ASN A 384 -9.74 -4.42 23.34
N SER A 385 -9.04 -5.47 22.95
CA SER A 385 -8.96 -6.74 23.69
C SER A 385 -7.60 -6.91 24.36
N ALA A 386 -7.63 -7.29 25.64
CA ALA A 386 -6.46 -7.78 26.38
C ALA A 386 -5.98 -9.18 25.95
N GLY A 387 -6.80 -9.93 25.19
CA GLY A 387 -6.48 -11.23 24.58
C GLY A 387 -6.54 -11.15 23.05
N ALA A 388 -7.29 -12.07 22.43
CA ALA A 388 -7.54 -12.11 21.00
C ALA A 388 -8.89 -11.48 20.61
N ILE A 389 -8.99 -10.99 19.37
CA ILE A 389 -10.26 -10.65 18.71
C ILE A 389 -10.57 -11.73 17.68
N ASP A 390 -11.71 -12.40 17.79
CA ASP A 390 -12.21 -13.37 16.80
C ASP A 390 -13.60 -12.95 16.28
N LEU A 391 -13.67 -12.60 15.00
CA LEU A 391 -14.91 -12.41 14.27
C LEU A 391 -15.23 -13.68 13.49
N ALA A 392 -16.07 -14.53 14.10
CA ALA A 392 -16.24 -15.92 13.69
C ALA A 392 -17.11 -16.08 12.43
N ASN A 393 -18.25 -15.39 12.31
CA ASN A 393 -19.15 -15.47 11.14
C ASN A 393 -19.88 -14.14 10.82
N GLY A 394 -19.25 -12.99 11.03
CA GLY A 394 -19.81 -11.76 10.49
C GLY A 394 -18.84 -10.58 10.41
N SER A 395 -19.36 -9.53 9.77
CA SER A 395 -18.60 -8.37 9.30
C SER A 395 -18.73 -7.18 10.25
N ILE A 396 -17.80 -6.24 10.16
CA ILE A 396 -17.98 -4.89 10.71
C ILE A 396 -18.36 -3.97 9.55
N ASP A 397 -19.57 -3.41 9.59
CA ASP A 397 -20.07 -2.50 8.55
C ASP A 397 -20.38 -1.11 9.16
N THR A 398 -19.65 -0.09 8.72
CA THR A 398 -19.99 1.30 9.00
C THR A 398 -20.52 1.96 7.72
N LYS A 399 -21.78 2.40 7.75
CA LYS A 399 -22.46 2.89 6.55
C LYS A 399 -23.15 4.22 6.77
N SER A 400 -22.99 5.14 5.84
CA SER A 400 -23.71 6.42 5.82
C SER A 400 -24.27 6.72 4.43
N THR A 401 -25.52 7.20 4.36
CA THR A 401 -26.17 7.60 3.10
C THR A 401 -26.86 8.96 3.24
N GLY A 402 -26.60 9.91 2.34
CA GLY A 402 -27.18 11.27 2.32
C GLY A 402 -26.39 12.21 1.41
N ASP A 403 -26.90 13.40 1.04
CA ASP A 403 -26.19 14.28 0.10
C ASP A 403 -24.79 14.66 0.61
N ARG A 404 -24.66 14.88 1.92
CA ARG A 404 -23.40 15.08 2.64
C ARG A 404 -23.29 13.99 3.72
N SER A 405 -22.46 12.97 3.50
CA SER A 405 -22.38 11.81 4.40
C SER A 405 -20.95 11.45 4.77
N THR A 406 -20.77 10.97 6.00
CA THR A 406 -19.50 10.40 6.48
C THR A 406 -19.75 9.07 7.18
N SER A 407 -19.01 8.02 6.85
CA SER A 407 -19.06 6.76 7.62
C SER A 407 -18.00 6.72 8.73
N GLY A 408 -18.26 5.89 9.72
CA GLY A 408 -17.48 5.77 10.94
C GLY A 408 -16.18 5.01 10.74
N THR A 409 -15.19 5.32 11.55
CA THR A 409 -13.90 4.63 11.59
C THR A 409 -14.01 3.32 12.37
N VAL A 410 -13.33 2.28 11.88
CA VAL A 410 -13.18 0.99 12.57
C VAL A 410 -11.77 0.92 13.16
N THR A 411 -11.66 0.71 14.47
CA THR A 411 -10.38 0.57 15.18
C THR A 411 -10.36 -0.74 15.97
N LEU A 412 -9.41 -1.62 15.66
CA LEU A 412 -9.22 -2.90 16.34
C LEU A 412 -7.82 -2.96 16.98
N SER A 413 -7.78 -3.33 18.26
CA SER A 413 -6.54 -3.53 19.02
C SER A 413 -6.60 -4.82 19.83
N ALA A 414 -5.60 -5.69 19.68
CA ALA A 414 -5.51 -6.94 20.43
C ALA A 414 -4.07 -7.28 20.84
N VAL A 415 -3.91 -8.01 21.94
CA VAL A 415 -2.60 -8.47 22.42
C VAL A 415 -2.20 -9.79 21.75
N ASP A 416 -3.08 -10.79 21.73
CA ASP A 416 -2.70 -12.16 21.31
C ASP A 416 -2.90 -12.43 19.81
N GLY A 417 -3.80 -11.68 19.16
CA GLY A 417 -4.02 -11.74 17.72
C GLY A 417 -5.40 -11.27 17.30
N ILE A 418 -5.59 -11.08 15.99
CA ILE A 418 -6.88 -10.74 15.39
C ILE A 418 -7.16 -11.70 14.25
N THR A 419 -8.32 -12.36 14.32
CA THR A 419 -8.84 -13.22 13.25
C THR A 419 -10.17 -12.70 12.77
N LEU A 420 -10.25 -12.27 11.50
CA LEU A 420 -11.50 -11.90 10.86
C LEU A 420 -11.81 -12.91 9.76
N ARG A 421 -12.93 -13.62 9.88
CA ARG A 421 -13.38 -14.55 8.82
C ARG A 421 -14.17 -13.84 7.72
N ASP A 422 -14.89 -12.78 8.08
CA ASP A 422 -15.62 -11.88 7.18
C ASP A 422 -15.04 -10.45 7.20
N GLY A 423 -15.48 -9.62 6.25
CA GLY A 423 -14.85 -8.33 5.94
C GLY A 423 -15.14 -7.19 6.91
N ILE A 424 -14.31 -6.16 6.81
CA ILE A 424 -14.61 -4.83 7.35
C ILE A 424 -14.99 -3.95 6.16
N PHE A 425 -16.13 -3.29 6.25
CA PHE A 425 -16.66 -2.42 5.21
C PHE A 425 -16.94 -1.05 5.82
N THR A 426 -16.32 -0.01 5.29
CA THR A 426 -16.65 1.38 5.62
C THR A 426 -17.14 2.07 4.35
N SER A 427 -18.39 2.52 4.34
CA SER A 427 -19.05 2.97 3.11
C SER A 427 -19.89 4.24 3.24
N SER A 428 -19.71 5.18 2.31
CA SER A 428 -20.48 6.43 2.28
C SER A 428 -21.04 6.70 0.88
N PHE A 429 -22.33 7.06 0.78
CA PHE A 429 -23.04 7.28 -0.49
C PHE A 429 -23.80 8.62 -0.48
N GLY A 430 -23.65 9.43 -1.54
CA GLY A 430 -24.13 10.81 -1.55
C GLY A 430 -23.59 11.66 -2.69
N GLN A 431 -23.63 12.99 -2.53
CA GLN A 431 -23.00 13.95 -3.45
C GLN A 431 -21.59 14.34 -2.97
N GLU A 432 -21.47 14.65 -1.68
CA GLU A 432 -20.23 14.84 -0.94
C GLU A 432 -20.10 13.75 0.11
N THR A 433 -19.09 12.89 -0.03
CA THR A 433 -18.98 11.69 0.82
C THR A 433 -17.58 11.47 1.36
N GLN A 434 -17.50 10.93 2.58
CA GLN A 434 -16.24 10.48 3.15
C GLN A 434 -16.42 9.12 3.82
N SER A 435 -15.64 8.13 3.40
CA SER A 435 -15.60 6.85 4.09
C SER A 435 -14.67 6.89 5.30
N GLY A 436 -15.03 6.17 6.37
CA GLY A 436 -14.22 6.04 7.57
C GLY A 436 -13.00 5.15 7.36
N ASN A 437 -11.99 5.35 8.20
CA ASN A 437 -10.73 4.61 8.13
C ASN A 437 -10.86 3.21 8.75
N ILE A 438 -9.95 2.31 8.39
CA ILE A 438 -9.77 1.01 9.04
C ILE A 438 -8.38 1.00 9.70
N ASN A 439 -8.35 0.98 11.03
CA ASN A 439 -7.12 0.97 11.83
C ASN A 439 -7.02 -0.33 12.62
N ILE A 440 -6.07 -1.19 12.29
CA ILE A 440 -5.83 -2.45 13.01
C ILE A 440 -4.41 -2.43 13.57
N THR A 441 -4.27 -2.59 14.89
CA THR A 441 -2.97 -2.70 15.56
C THR A 441 -2.98 -3.92 16.47
N GLN A 442 -1.98 -4.80 16.36
CA GLN A 442 -1.94 -5.98 17.22
C GLN A 442 -0.50 -6.45 17.50
N SER A 443 -0.30 -7.17 18.61
CA SER A 443 1.05 -7.47 19.13
C SER A 443 1.66 -8.80 18.67
N ASN A 444 0.93 -9.62 17.94
CA ASN A 444 1.32 -10.94 17.46
C ASN A 444 0.89 -11.18 15.99
N ARG A 445 -0.12 -12.01 15.69
CA ARG A 445 -0.54 -12.35 14.31
C ARG A 445 -1.88 -11.73 13.89
N LEU A 446 -1.95 -11.19 12.67
CA LEU A 446 -3.17 -10.68 12.03
C LEU A 446 -3.58 -11.60 10.87
N THR A 447 -4.77 -12.17 10.97
CA THR A 447 -5.35 -13.06 9.94
C THR A 447 -6.69 -12.53 9.48
N LEU A 448 -6.81 -12.24 8.19
CA LEU A 448 -8.05 -11.77 7.59
C LEU A 448 -8.40 -12.74 6.45
N GLY A 449 -9.41 -13.59 6.62
CA GLY A 449 -9.79 -14.60 5.63
C GLY A 449 -10.47 -14.06 4.37
N THR A 450 -10.49 -12.73 4.17
CA THR A 450 -11.53 -12.02 3.40
C THR A 450 -11.09 -10.59 3.02
N THR A 451 -12.04 -9.77 2.57
CA THR A 451 -11.82 -8.43 2.00
C THR A 451 -11.94 -7.32 3.05
N LEU A 452 -10.99 -6.37 3.04
CA LEU A 452 -11.12 -5.06 3.69
C LEU A 452 -11.55 -4.02 2.65
N THR A 453 -12.61 -3.26 2.90
CA THR A 453 -13.13 -2.28 1.95
C THR A 453 -13.35 -0.92 2.58
N THR A 454 -12.77 0.12 1.97
CA THR A 454 -13.18 1.52 2.18
C THR A 454 -13.77 2.05 0.88
N MET A 455 -15.00 2.55 0.92
CA MET A 455 -15.73 2.97 -0.28
C MET A 455 -16.45 4.30 -0.07
N SER A 456 -16.20 5.25 -0.96
CA SER A 456 -16.95 6.51 -1.01
C SER A 456 -17.50 6.71 -2.42
N ASN A 457 -18.79 7.01 -2.53
CA ASN A 457 -19.46 7.20 -3.82
C ASN A 457 -20.25 8.51 -3.85
N GLY A 458 -19.78 9.45 -4.66
CA GLY A 458 -20.40 10.76 -4.88
C GLY A 458 -19.61 11.60 -5.88
N LEU A 459 -20.06 12.82 -6.19
CA LEU A 459 -19.32 13.71 -7.10
C LEU A 459 -17.95 14.11 -6.51
N ASN A 460 -17.93 14.44 -5.22
CA ASN A 460 -16.74 14.74 -4.44
C ASN A 460 -16.65 13.74 -3.27
N SER A 461 -15.84 12.70 -3.44
CA SER A 461 -15.81 11.56 -2.51
C SER A 461 -14.38 11.24 -2.06
N ILE A 462 -14.21 10.85 -0.80
CA ILE A 462 -12.91 10.49 -0.23
C ILE A 462 -13.06 9.13 0.46
N ALA A 463 -12.44 8.08 -0.08
CA ALA A 463 -12.38 6.80 0.61
C ALA A 463 -11.44 6.89 1.83
N GLY A 464 -11.74 6.14 2.89
CA GLY A 464 -10.92 6.14 4.11
C GLY A 464 -9.62 5.36 3.94
N ASP A 465 -8.64 5.69 4.77
CA ASP A 465 -7.34 5.04 4.79
C ASP A 465 -7.42 3.65 5.45
N VAL A 466 -6.53 2.75 5.05
CA VAL A 466 -6.37 1.43 5.67
C VAL A 466 -4.97 1.32 6.28
N ILE A 467 -4.93 1.17 7.60
CA ILE A 467 -3.69 1.11 8.36
C ILE A 467 -3.64 -0.19 9.17
N LEU A 468 -2.69 -1.06 8.82
CA LEU A 468 -2.50 -2.37 9.46
C LEU A 468 -1.12 -2.44 10.11
N ARG A 469 -1.07 -2.75 11.41
CA ARG A 469 0.17 -2.87 12.18
C ARG A 469 0.19 -4.16 12.99
N SER A 470 1.28 -4.91 12.86
CA SER A 470 1.50 -6.22 13.47
C SER A 470 2.95 -6.37 13.88
N ASN A 471 3.25 -6.91 15.08
CA ASN A 471 4.62 -7.33 15.42
C ASN A 471 4.99 -8.73 14.87
N GLY A 472 4.02 -9.50 14.38
CA GLY A 472 4.22 -10.80 13.74
C GLY A 472 3.65 -10.81 12.33
N ASP A 473 3.20 -11.97 11.85
CA ASP A 473 2.72 -12.12 10.48
C ASP A 473 1.38 -11.40 10.21
N ILE A 474 1.24 -10.87 9.01
CA ILE A 474 -0.04 -10.38 8.46
C ILE A 474 -0.41 -11.24 7.25
N SER A 475 -1.66 -11.74 7.21
CA SER A 475 -2.17 -12.42 6.02
C SER A 475 -3.60 -11.99 5.72
N PHE A 476 -3.87 -11.55 4.48
CA PHE A 476 -5.23 -11.23 4.04
C PHE A 476 -5.52 -11.54 2.58
N TYR A 477 -6.79 -11.75 2.25
CA TYR A 477 -7.19 -12.05 0.88
C TYR A 477 -7.15 -10.78 0.01
N GLU A 478 -7.95 -9.77 0.34
CA GLU A 478 -8.09 -8.60 -0.53
C GLU A 478 -8.25 -7.30 0.26
N LEU A 479 -7.70 -6.21 -0.27
CA LEU A 479 -7.90 -4.85 0.24
C LEU A 479 -8.32 -3.95 -0.91
N LEU A 480 -9.47 -3.32 -0.75
CA LEU A 480 -10.09 -2.42 -1.74
C LEU A 480 -10.29 -1.04 -1.13
N SER A 481 -9.73 0.00 -1.75
CA SER A 481 -10.03 1.40 -1.43
C SER A 481 -10.57 2.12 -2.67
N TYR A 482 -11.84 2.53 -2.63
CA TYR A 482 -12.56 3.04 -3.79
C TYR A 482 -13.18 4.41 -3.56
N GLY A 483 -12.74 5.39 -4.35
CA GLY A 483 -13.39 6.70 -4.49
C GLY A 483 -14.09 6.80 -5.85
N PHE A 484 -15.41 6.62 -5.89
CA PHE A 484 -16.20 6.80 -7.11
C PHE A 484 -16.67 8.25 -7.24
N GLY A 485 -16.49 8.83 -8.43
CA GLY A 485 -16.80 10.23 -8.75
C GLY A 485 -15.78 10.83 -9.71
N THR A 486 -16.03 12.01 -10.27
CA THR A 486 -15.04 12.69 -11.12
C THR A 486 -13.94 13.37 -10.30
N ASP A 487 -14.25 13.85 -9.10
CA ASP A 487 -13.29 14.50 -8.19
C ASP A 487 -12.92 13.61 -7.00
N ALA A 488 -13.20 12.31 -7.13
CA ALA A 488 -13.05 11.34 -6.06
C ALA A 488 -11.59 10.98 -5.75
N ARG A 489 -11.29 10.65 -4.50
CA ARG A 489 -10.00 10.16 -4.03
C ARG A 489 -10.16 8.83 -3.32
N SER A 490 -9.26 7.88 -3.55
CA SER A 490 -9.16 6.70 -2.68
C SER A 490 -8.23 6.98 -1.50
N GLY A 491 -8.36 6.16 -0.45
CA GLY A 491 -7.56 6.27 0.76
C GLY A 491 -6.19 5.62 0.60
N GLU A 492 -5.26 6.03 1.46
CA GLU A 492 -3.92 5.46 1.52
C GLU A 492 -3.94 4.08 2.20
N VAL A 493 -3.00 3.21 1.81
CA VAL A 493 -2.81 1.89 2.40
C VAL A 493 -1.44 1.84 3.05
N SER A 494 -1.39 1.67 4.37
CA SER A 494 -0.16 1.57 5.14
C SER A 494 -0.13 0.27 5.94
N ILE A 495 0.81 -0.63 5.61
CA ILE A 495 0.93 -1.94 6.25
C ILE A 495 2.33 -2.07 6.85
N THR A 496 2.39 -2.45 8.13
CA THR A 496 3.64 -2.74 8.84
C THR A 496 3.56 -4.10 9.52
N SER A 497 4.43 -5.03 9.12
CA SER A 497 4.51 -6.39 9.66
C SER A 497 5.88 -6.65 10.31
N GLY A 498 5.91 -7.16 11.54
CA GLY A 498 7.12 -7.66 12.19
C GLY A 498 7.42 -9.14 11.87
N GLY A 499 6.63 -9.75 10.99
CA GLY A 499 6.83 -11.10 10.46
C GLY A 499 6.71 -11.09 8.93
N ASN A 500 6.16 -12.15 8.36
CA ASN A 500 5.84 -12.22 6.93
C ASN A 500 4.55 -11.45 6.61
N LEU A 501 4.39 -11.01 5.37
CA LEU A 501 3.16 -10.43 4.85
C LEU A 501 2.73 -11.17 3.59
N ASN A 502 1.54 -11.78 3.62
CA ASN A 502 0.97 -12.49 2.47
C ASN A 502 -0.41 -11.91 2.09
N VAL A 503 -0.51 -11.41 0.87
CA VAL A 503 -1.70 -10.75 0.34
C VAL A 503 -2.02 -11.28 -1.05
N ASN A 504 -3.29 -11.54 -1.35
CA ASN A 504 -3.66 -11.86 -2.72
C ASN A 504 -3.77 -10.58 -3.57
N ASN A 505 -4.59 -9.60 -3.18
CA ASN A 505 -4.83 -8.41 -4.00
C ASN A 505 -4.92 -7.12 -3.17
N ILE A 506 -4.30 -6.05 -3.66
CA ILE A 506 -4.47 -4.68 -3.12
C ILE A 506 -4.86 -3.76 -4.26
N GLN A 507 -5.96 -3.03 -4.08
CA GLN A 507 -6.45 -2.10 -5.07
C GLN A 507 -6.79 -0.75 -4.46
N THR A 508 -6.23 0.32 -5.01
CA THR A 508 -6.67 1.69 -4.76
C THR A 508 -7.17 2.29 -6.06
N GLN A 509 -8.45 2.65 -6.13
CA GLN A 509 -9.04 3.20 -7.35
C GLN A 509 -9.83 4.45 -7.07
N SER A 510 -9.68 5.44 -7.94
CA SER A 510 -10.37 6.72 -7.79
C SER A 510 -10.76 7.34 -9.13
N GLY A 511 -11.62 8.36 -9.05
CA GLY A 511 -11.72 9.35 -10.11
C GLY A 511 -10.41 10.12 -10.28
N GLN A 512 -10.07 10.96 -9.32
CA GLN A 512 -9.03 11.98 -9.47
C GLN A 512 -7.66 11.58 -8.91
N THR A 513 -7.59 10.98 -7.71
CA THR A 513 -6.30 10.64 -7.09
C THR A 513 -6.37 9.30 -6.39
N ALA A 514 -5.61 8.33 -6.89
CA ALA A 514 -5.50 7.03 -6.25
C ALA A 514 -4.57 7.14 -5.04
N GLY A 515 -4.95 6.55 -3.91
CA GLY A 515 -4.14 6.53 -2.69
C GLY A 515 -2.87 5.70 -2.83
N ASP A 516 -1.82 6.13 -2.14
CA ASP A 516 -0.52 5.46 -2.11
C ASP A 516 -0.58 4.13 -1.34
N VAL A 517 0.27 3.18 -1.72
CA VAL A 517 0.45 1.90 -1.01
C VAL A 517 1.87 1.85 -0.45
N THR A 518 1.98 1.87 0.88
CA THR A 518 3.25 1.74 1.62
C THR A 518 3.24 0.49 2.48
N ILE A 519 4.19 -0.41 2.23
CA ILE A 519 4.31 -1.69 2.93
C ILE A 519 5.73 -1.84 3.47
N ASN A 520 5.83 -2.13 4.77
CA ASN A 520 7.10 -2.44 5.43
C ASN A 520 6.98 -3.76 6.18
N THR A 521 7.92 -4.68 5.96
CA THR A 521 7.91 -5.99 6.61
C THR A 521 9.32 -6.44 6.99
N THR A 522 9.50 -7.09 8.14
CA THR A 522 10.81 -7.66 8.53
C THR A 522 10.99 -9.11 8.07
N GLY A 523 9.91 -9.78 7.67
CA GLY A 523 9.92 -11.09 6.98
C GLY A 523 9.62 -10.94 5.50
N ASP A 524 9.28 -12.04 4.84
CA ASP A 524 8.99 -12.10 3.40
C ASP A 524 7.69 -11.36 3.05
N LEU A 525 7.67 -10.69 1.90
CA LEU A 525 6.50 -10.04 1.32
C LEU A 525 6.02 -10.81 0.10
N MET A 526 4.79 -11.31 0.12
CA MET A 526 4.14 -11.94 -1.02
C MET A 526 2.84 -11.21 -1.35
N ILE A 527 2.72 -10.69 -2.58
CA ILE A 527 1.51 -10.06 -3.12
C ILE A 527 1.20 -10.69 -4.47
N ALA A 528 0.00 -11.23 -4.70
CA ALA A 528 -0.31 -11.75 -6.03
C ALA A 528 -0.49 -10.59 -7.03
N ASP A 529 -1.34 -9.61 -6.75
CA ASP A 529 -1.57 -8.46 -7.63
C ASP A 529 -1.67 -7.13 -6.87
N LEU A 530 -1.20 -6.07 -7.51
CA LEU A 530 -1.25 -4.70 -7.02
C LEU A 530 -1.73 -3.75 -8.13
N LEU A 531 -2.88 -3.11 -7.92
CA LEU A 531 -3.53 -2.23 -8.91
C LEU A 531 -3.87 -0.86 -8.29
N LEU A 532 -3.20 0.20 -8.74
CA LEU A 532 -3.46 1.57 -8.34
C LEU A 532 -3.87 2.37 -9.57
N ALA A 533 -5.13 2.85 -9.60
CA ALA A 533 -5.69 3.47 -10.81
C ALA A 533 -6.51 4.73 -10.55
N ALA A 534 -6.29 5.77 -11.36
CA ALA A 534 -7.11 7.00 -11.38
C ALA A 534 -7.68 7.25 -12.77
N SER A 535 -9.01 7.45 -12.86
CA SER A 535 -9.75 7.35 -14.13
C SER A 535 -10.50 8.62 -14.59
N SER A 536 -10.43 9.74 -13.86
CA SER A 536 -11.14 10.99 -14.18
C SER A 536 -10.36 11.92 -15.12
N GLY A 537 -11.11 12.60 -15.99
CA GLY A 537 -10.63 13.24 -17.22
C GLY A 537 -9.45 14.19 -17.04
N VAL A 538 -8.50 14.14 -17.99
CA VAL A 538 -7.23 14.91 -18.16
C VAL A 538 -6.33 15.16 -16.93
N SER A 539 -6.78 14.96 -15.69
CA SER A 539 -6.05 15.32 -14.47
C SER A 539 -5.83 14.16 -13.49
N GLY A 540 -6.46 12.99 -13.69
CA GLY A 540 -6.31 11.84 -12.79
C GLY A 540 -4.86 11.43 -12.52
N THR A 541 -4.47 11.30 -11.24
CA THR A 541 -3.12 10.94 -10.76
C THR A 541 -3.13 9.59 -10.04
N GLY A 542 -2.26 8.67 -10.44
CA GLY A 542 -2.09 7.36 -9.80
C GLY A 542 -1.30 7.47 -8.50
N GLY A 543 -1.51 6.52 -7.58
CA GLY A 543 -0.80 6.47 -6.30
C GLY A 543 0.57 5.80 -6.44
N ASN A 544 1.48 6.14 -5.54
CA ASN A 544 2.82 5.55 -5.45
C ASN A 544 2.78 4.19 -4.75
N ILE A 545 3.73 3.33 -5.10
CA ILE A 545 3.93 2.02 -4.48
C ILE A 545 5.32 2.02 -3.82
N THR A 546 5.36 1.81 -2.51
CA THR A 546 6.60 1.64 -1.76
C THR A 546 6.55 0.33 -0.98
N LEU A 547 7.34 -0.65 -1.41
CA LEU A 547 7.45 -1.97 -0.76
C LEU A 547 8.85 -2.16 -0.18
N THR A 548 8.95 -2.41 1.12
CA THR A 548 10.22 -2.71 1.79
C THR A 548 10.11 -4.00 2.59
N SER A 549 11.06 -4.90 2.39
CA SER A 549 11.19 -6.15 3.15
C SER A 549 12.64 -6.39 3.54
N ASP A 550 12.91 -6.81 4.78
CA ASP A 550 14.23 -7.33 5.18
C ASP A 550 14.48 -8.75 4.60
N GLY A 551 13.42 -9.45 4.20
CA GLY A 551 13.43 -10.76 3.54
C GLY A 551 13.25 -10.66 2.01
N ASP A 552 12.61 -11.66 1.43
CA ASP A 552 12.29 -11.70 0.00
C ASP A 552 11.04 -10.88 -0.32
N ILE A 553 10.94 -10.35 -1.54
CA ILE A 553 9.71 -9.75 -2.09
C ILE A 553 9.29 -10.54 -3.33
N GLY A 554 8.10 -11.11 -3.30
CA GLY A 554 7.41 -11.72 -4.43
C GLY A 554 6.14 -10.94 -4.78
N VAL A 555 6.08 -10.39 -5.99
CA VAL A 555 4.87 -9.71 -6.50
C VAL A 555 4.45 -10.32 -7.84
N GLY A 556 3.17 -10.56 -8.10
CA GLY A 556 2.75 -11.01 -9.44
C GLY A 556 2.73 -9.86 -10.44
N ARG A 557 1.67 -9.06 -10.46
CA ARG A 557 1.54 -7.90 -11.37
C ARG A 557 1.42 -6.58 -10.63
N VAL A 558 2.00 -5.53 -11.21
CA VAL A 558 1.99 -4.17 -10.65
C VAL A 558 1.48 -3.20 -11.70
N PHE A 559 0.41 -2.48 -11.38
CA PHE A 559 -0.16 -1.45 -12.23
C PHE A 559 -0.26 -0.14 -11.47
N THR A 560 0.41 0.90 -11.99
CA THR A 560 0.13 2.29 -11.64
C THR A 560 -0.32 3.00 -12.91
N THR A 561 -1.62 3.22 -13.05
CA THR A 561 -2.21 3.72 -14.30
C THR A 561 -3.04 4.96 -14.05
N ALA A 562 -2.79 6.01 -14.82
CA ALA A 562 -3.50 7.27 -14.65
C ALA A 562 -3.59 8.06 -15.96
N ILE A 563 -4.48 9.04 -15.99
CA ILE A 563 -4.58 9.93 -17.14
C ILE A 563 -3.43 10.94 -17.14
N SER A 564 -3.17 11.68 -16.07
CA SER A 564 -2.15 12.74 -16.04
C SER A 564 -0.79 12.29 -15.52
N HIS A 565 -0.73 11.50 -14.45
CA HIS A 565 0.55 11.08 -13.88
C HIS A 565 0.44 9.70 -13.23
N ALA A 566 1.21 8.73 -13.73
CA ALA A 566 1.32 7.44 -13.06
C ALA A 566 2.20 7.58 -11.81
N GLY A 567 1.84 6.90 -10.72
CA GLY A 567 2.64 6.91 -9.50
C GLY A 567 3.89 6.04 -9.61
N ASP A 568 4.91 6.39 -8.83
CA ASP A 568 6.20 5.72 -8.81
C ASP A 568 6.10 4.32 -8.19
N VAL A 569 6.99 3.41 -8.62
CA VAL A 569 7.12 2.06 -8.07
C VAL A 569 8.50 1.89 -7.47
N SER A 570 8.57 1.78 -6.14
CA SER A 570 9.79 1.57 -5.39
C SER A 570 9.70 0.26 -4.59
N MET A 571 10.63 -0.66 -4.84
CA MET A 571 10.71 -1.92 -4.11
C MET A 571 12.13 -2.18 -3.61
N THR A 572 12.28 -2.47 -2.32
CA THR A 572 13.57 -2.79 -1.70
C THR A 572 13.47 -4.09 -0.90
N ALA A 573 14.13 -5.14 -1.38
CA ALA A 573 14.24 -6.43 -0.70
C ALA A 573 15.63 -6.58 -0.06
N GLY A 574 15.67 -7.12 1.15
CA GLY A 574 16.90 -7.58 1.79
C GLY A 574 17.42 -8.89 1.17
N GLY A 575 16.49 -9.76 0.77
CA GLY A 575 16.74 -10.98 0.00
C GLY A 575 16.52 -10.80 -1.51
N THR A 576 15.87 -11.77 -2.12
CA THR A 576 15.53 -11.79 -3.55
C THR A 576 14.25 -11.00 -3.81
N LEU A 577 14.25 -10.20 -4.89
CA LEU A 577 13.05 -9.56 -5.44
C LEU A 577 12.64 -10.29 -6.72
N THR A 578 11.47 -10.93 -6.70
CA THR A 578 10.91 -11.61 -7.89
C THR A 578 9.54 -11.06 -8.25
N LEU A 579 9.35 -10.79 -9.55
CA LEU A 579 8.04 -10.56 -10.12
C LEU A 579 7.58 -11.79 -10.91
N ASN A 580 6.60 -12.52 -10.38
CA ASN A 580 6.12 -13.79 -10.95
C ASN A 580 4.65 -14.04 -10.58
N ASP A 581 3.80 -14.16 -11.58
CA ASP A 581 2.40 -14.57 -11.43
C ASP A 581 2.29 -16.09 -11.64
N GLY A 582 2.52 -16.87 -10.57
CA GLY A 582 2.17 -18.29 -10.54
C GLY A 582 2.83 -19.19 -11.60
N GLY A 583 3.92 -18.75 -12.23
CA GLY A 583 4.61 -19.46 -13.33
C GLY A 583 4.78 -18.64 -14.61
N THR A 584 4.11 -17.49 -14.73
CA THR A 584 4.40 -16.50 -15.78
C THR A 584 5.22 -15.33 -15.25
N PRO A 585 6.25 -14.86 -15.97
CA PRO A 585 7.04 -13.70 -15.54
C PRO A 585 6.13 -12.49 -15.31
N GLY A 586 6.14 -11.96 -14.08
CA GLY A 586 5.34 -10.80 -13.70
C GLY A 586 5.82 -9.52 -14.38
N PHE A 587 4.95 -8.52 -14.50
CA PHE A 587 5.28 -7.27 -15.19
C PHE A 587 4.86 -6.04 -14.39
N ILE A 588 5.59 -4.95 -14.60
CA ILE A 588 5.30 -3.62 -14.06
C ILE A 588 4.80 -2.74 -15.19
N ASN A 589 3.65 -2.14 -15.01
CA ASN A 589 3.06 -1.18 -15.92
C ASN A 589 2.83 0.15 -15.20
N ALA A 590 3.72 1.12 -15.45
CA ALA A 590 3.67 2.47 -14.87
C ALA A 590 3.29 3.47 -15.98
N LEU A 591 2.03 3.41 -16.41
CA LEU A 591 1.55 4.03 -17.64
C LEU A 591 0.73 5.30 -17.39
N SER A 592 1.10 6.37 -18.09
CA SER A 592 0.35 7.62 -18.15
C SER A 592 -0.18 7.91 -19.55
N VAL A 593 -1.39 8.47 -19.63
CA VAL A 593 -2.04 8.79 -20.91
C VAL A 593 -1.64 10.17 -21.43
N THR A 594 -1.62 11.20 -20.58
CA THR A 594 -1.43 12.62 -20.97
C THR A 594 -0.37 13.36 -20.13
N GLY A 595 0.34 12.70 -19.21
CA GLY A 595 1.49 13.31 -18.54
C GLY A 595 2.58 12.31 -18.20
N ALA A 596 3.35 12.51 -17.12
CA ALA A 596 4.54 11.69 -16.88
C ALA A 596 4.19 10.28 -16.41
N ALA A 597 4.94 9.29 -16.89
CA ALA A 597 4.90 7.94 -16.32
C ALA A 597 5.44 7.95 -14.87
N GLY A 598 5.38 6.82 -14.16
CA GLY A 598 6.00 6.66 -12.84
C GLY A 598 7.41 6.08 -12.96
N ASP A 599 8.36 6.56 -12.15
CA ASP A 599 9.69 5.98 -12.06
C ASP A 599 9.63 4.58 -11.43
N VAL A 600 10.45 3.65 -11.94
CA VAL A 600 10.54 2.28 -11.42
C VAL A 600 11.92 2.06 -10.80
N THR A 601 11.99 1.90 -9.48
CA THR A 601 13.22 1.62 -8.75
C THR A 601 13.12 0.30 -8.00
N LEU A 602 13.92 -0.68 -8.39
CA LEU A 602 13.95 -2.02 -7.80
C LEU A 602 15.34 -2.30 -7.21
N ARG A 603 15.39 -2.71 -5.94
CA ARG A 603 16.64 -2.96 -5.21
C ARG A 603 16.60 -4.29 -4.47
N ALA A 604 17.60 -5.14 -4.68
CA ALA A 604 17.84 -6.37 -3.93
C ALA A 604 19.27 -6.34 -3.36
N SER A 605 19.46 -6.01 -2.07
CA SER A 605 20.77 -5.50 -1.64
C SER A 605 21.31 -5.85 -0.25
N ALA A 606 20.62 -6.61 0.61
CA ALA A 606 21.16 -6.86 1.95
C ALA A 606 22.12 -8.07 2.05
N THR A 607 22.14 -8.97 1.06
CA THR A 607 22.98 -10.18 1.08
C THR A 607 23.74 -10.39 -0.23
N ASP A 608 24.86 -11.11 -0.17
CA ASP A 608 25.68 -11.44 -1.35
C ASP A 608 24.95 -12.30 -2.40
N ALA A 609 23.82 -12.92 -2.02
CA ALA A 609 22.98 -13.75 -2.87
C ALA A 609 21.67 -13.07 -3.34
N ALA A 610 21.40 -11.84 -2.90
CA ALA A 610 20.18 -11.12 -3.26
C ALA A 610 20.11 -10.92 -4.77
N SER A 611 19.08 -11.48 -5.42
CA SER A 611 18.91 -11.42 -6.87
C SER A 611 17.61 -10.72 -7.26
N LEU A 612 17.54 -10.26 -8.51
CA LEU A 612 16.39 -9.56 -9.06
C LEU A 612 15.85 -10.33 -10.27
N GLY A 613 14.56 -10.68 -10.26
CA GLY A 613 13.88 -11.32 -11.37
C GLY A 613 12.62 -10.55 -11.77
N VAL A 614 12.54 -10.04 -12.99
CA VAL A 614 11.38 -9.29 -13.52
C VAL A 614 11.02 -9.77 -14.92
N GLY A 615 9.74 -9.98 -15.20
CA GLY A 615 9.29 -10.38 -16.54
C GLY A 615 9.35 -9.24 -17.56
N ALA A 616 8.70 -8.11 -17.31
CA ALA A 616 8.78 -6.93 -18.16
C ALA A 616 8.53 -5.65 -17.36
N ILE A 617 9.05 -4.52 -17.85
CA ILE A 617 8.81 -3.19 -17.30
C ILE A 617 8.43 -2.26 -18.44
N ASP A 618 7.24 -1.68 -18.35
CA ASP A 618 6.73 -0.67 -19.27
C ASP A 618 6.47 0.63 -18.51
N ALA A 619 7.35 1.63 -18.69
CA ALA A 619 7.28 2.95 -18.06
C ALA A 619 7.12 4.03 -19.14
N PHE A 620 5.93 4.07 -19.73
CA PHE A 620 5.65 4.81 -20.97
C PHE A 620 4.58 5.89 -20.80
N SER A 621 4.74 7.00 -21.50
CA SER A 621 3.80 8.13 -21.55
C SER A 621 3.23 8.32 -22.95
N TYR A 622 1.90 8.26 -23.13
CA TYR A 622 1.34 8.38 -24.48
C TYR A 622 1.32 9.82 -25.02
N ASN A 623 0.71 10.76 -24.31
CA ASN A 623 0.49 12.13 -24.78
C ASN A 623 0.98 13.15 -23.74
N GLY A 624 2.13 12.87 -23.10
CA GLY A 624 2.53 13.51 -21.86
C GLY A 624 3.96 14.03 -21.78
N ALA A 625 4.24 14.73 -20.68
CA ALA A 625 5.42 15.57 -20.47
C ALA A 625 6.78 14.84 -20.42
N GLY A 626 6.83 13.50 -20.38
CA GLY A 626 8.08 12.72 -20.42
C GLY A 626 7.89 11.27 -20.00
N GLY A 627 8.75 10.37 -20.49
CA GLY A 627 8.85 8.99 -20.02
C GLY A 627 9.64 8.89 -18.72
N SER A 628 9.49 7.78 -18.00
CA SER A 628 10.05 7.63 -16.65
C SER A 628 11.21 6.65 -16.61
N GLY A 629 12.08 6.83 -15.62
CA GLY A 629 13.32 6.08 -15.47
C GLY A 629 13.08 4.68 -14.90
N VAL A 630 13.95 3.76 -15.29
CA VAL A 630 14.00 2.40 -14.74
C VAL A 630 15.38 2.20 -14.11
N ASN A 631 15.43 1.94 -12.82
CA ASN A 631 16.65 1.74 -12.05
C ASN A 631 16.61 0.41 -11.31
N LEU A 632 17.38 -0.56 -11.80
CA LEU A 632 17.45 -1.92 -11.28
C LEU A 632 18.81 -2.12 -10.61
N GLN A 633 18.81 -2.46 -9.32
CA GLN A 633 20.02 -2.65 -8.54
C GLN A 633 19.99 -3.97 -7.80
N SER A 634 21.06 -4.76 -7.93
CA SER A 634 21.19 -6.04 -7.26
C SER A 634 22.63 -6.30 -6.82
N VAL A 635 22.81 -7.04 -5.73
CA VAL A 635 24.13 -7.58 -5.40
C VAL A 635 24.44 -8.80 -6.26
N GLY A 636 23.52 -9.75 -6.33
CA GLY A 636 23.57 -10.93 -7.18
C GLY A 636 22.98 -10.70 -8.57
N ASP A 637 22.54 -11.79 -9.22
CA ASP A 637 22.06 -11.76 -10.59
C ASP A 637 20.86 -10.82 -10.80
N ILE A 638 20.78 -10.20 -11.99
CA ILE A 638 19.58 -9.53 -12.49
C ILE A 638 19.10 -10.28 -13.72
N ARG A 639 17.85 -10.74 -13.69
CA ARG A 639 17.13 -11.29 -14.84
C ARG A 639 15.93 -10.41 -15.11
N VAL A 640 15.90 -9.79 -16.28
CA VAL A 640 14.81 -8.91 -16.70
C VAL A 640 14.42 -9.26 -18.12
N GLY A 641 13.12 -9.32 -18.44
CA GLY A 641 12.72 -9.43 -19.84
C GLY A 641 12.83 -8.09 -20.55
N ASN A 642 11.72 -7.60 -21.09
CA ASN A 642 11.73 -6.36 -21.87
C ASN A 642 11.62 -5.15 -20.94
N ILE A 643 12.52 -4.17 -21.12
CA ILE A 643 12.44 -2.86 -20.48
C ILE A 643 12.13 -1.83 -21.56
N GLN A 644 11.05 -1.09 -21.37
CA GLN A 644 10.70 0.02 -22.25
C GLN A 644 10.46 1.30 -21.44
N THR A 645 11.12 2.38 -21.86
CA THR A 645 10.83 3.75 -21.39
C THR A 645 10.56 4.64 -22.60
N GLY A 646 9.64 5.60 -22.46
CA GLY A 646 9.39 6.48 -23.59
C GLY A 646 8.22 7.44 -23.47
N ALA A 647 8.08 8.28 -24.50
CA ALA A 647 6.92 9.13 -24.69
C ALA A 647 6.52 9.22 -26.18
N SER A 648 5.23 9.19 -26.53
CA SER A 648 4.80 9.33 -27.95
C SER A 648 4.60 10.77 -28.46
N GLN A 649 4.49 11.77 -27.58
CA GLN A 649 4.37 13.21 -27.95
C GLN A 649 5.18 14.16 -27.01
N GLY A 650 6.13 13.63 -26.22
CA GLY A 650 6.67 14.26 -24.99
C GLY A 650 8.05 14.95 -25.09
N THR A 651 8.59 15.41 -23.94
CA THR A 651 9.82 16.23 -23.84
C THR A 651 11.14 15.45 -23.76
N THR A 652 11.16 14.29 -23.07
CA THR A 652 12.31 13.37 -22.89
C THR A 652 11.82 11.98 -22.46
N SER A 653 12.54 10.89 -22.77
CA SER A 653 12.28 9.57 -22.16
C SER A 653 13.04 9.44 -20.84
N GLY A 654 12.81 8.38 -20.06
CA GLY A 654 13.57 8.12 -18.83
C GLY A 654 14.79 7.23 -19.06
N ASN A 655 15.83 7.37 -18.23
CA ASN A 655 17.04 6.53 -18.32
C ASN A 655 16.74 5.08 -17.89
N ILE A 656 17.41 4.12 -18.53
CA ILE A 656 17.43 2.72 -18.11
C ILE A 656 18.79 2.43 -17.48
N VAL A 657 18.80 2.07 -16.20
CA VAL A 657 20.01 1.73 -15.44
C VAL A 657 19.83 0.34 -14.84
N VAL A 658 20.72 -0.59 -15.19
CA VAL A 658 20.75 -1.94 -14.64
C VAL A 658 22.14 -2.22 -14.09
N ASN A 659 22.23 -2.43 -12.77
CA ASN A 659 23.50 -2.57 -12.07
C ASN A 659 23.50 -3.80 -11.16
N SER A 660 24.32 -4.80 -11.49
CA SER A 660 24.61 -5.95 -10.64
C SER A 660 26.05 -5.85 -10.14
N THR A 661 26.24 -5.76 -8.82
CA THR A 661 27.60 -5.52 -8.27
C THR A 661 28.49 -6.76 -8.26
N GLN A 662 27.92 -7.96 -8.02
CA GLN A 662 28.64 -9.24 -7.98
C GLN A 662 28.09 -10.28 -8.98
N GLY A 663 26.84 -10.15 -9.42
CA GLY A 663 26.17 -11.12 -10.29
C GLY A 663 26.19 -10.77 -11.78
N ASN A 664 25.47 -11.59 -12.54
CA ASN A 664 25.28 -11.43 -13.99
C ASN A 664 24.04 -10.59 -14.30
N ILE A 665 24.01 -9.98 -15.48
CA ILE A 665 22.79 -9.36 -16.03
C ILE A 665 22.32 -10.20 -17.23
N ALA A 666 21.10 -10.69 -17.19
CA ALA A 666 20.40 -11.28 -18.32
C ALA A 666 19.19 -10.40 -18.65
N ALA A 667 19.20 -9.76 -19.82
CA ALA A 667 18.12 -8.91 -20.31
C ALA A 667 17.52 -9.48 -21.60
N SER A 668 16.20 -9.48 -21.77
CA SER A 668 15.61 -9.84 -23.07
C SER A 668 15.73 -8.70 -24.07
N GLN A 669 15.40 -7.47 -23.67
CA GLN A 669 15.48 -6.27 -24.52
C GLN A 669 15.52 -5.02 -23.63
N ALA A 670 16.18 -3.93 -24.05
CA ALA A 670 16.04 -2.63 -23.42
C ALA A 670 15.88 -1.53 -24.48
N ARG A 671 14.82 -0.74 -24.39
CA ARG A 671 14.47 0.27 -25.40
C ARG A 671 14.09 1.60 -24.73
N SER A 672 14.78 2.67 -25.10
CA SER A 672 14.46 4.06 -24.71
C SER A 672 14.00 4.80 -25.96
N THR A 673 12.71 5.12 -26.03
CA THR A 673 12.07 5.58 -27.28
C THR A 673 11.32 6.89 -27.15
N ILE A 674 11.39 7.71 -28.18
CA ILE A 674 10.54 8.89 -28.37
C ILE A 674 9.79 8.76 -29.71
N ASN A 675 8.47 8.95 -29.66
CA ASN A 675 7.53 8.83 -30.79
C ASN A 675 7.40 7.41 -31.39
N ASP A 676 7.63 6.36 -30.60
CA ASP A 676 7.39 4.98 -31.05
C ASP A 676 5.88 4.67 -31.05
N LEU A 677 5.29 4.65 -32.24
CA LEU A 677 3.86 4.43 -32.45
C LEU A 677 3.50 2.94 -32.24
N ARG A 678 3.42 2.50 -30.98
CA ARG A 678 2.82 1.19 -30.66
C ARG A 678 1.32 1.23 -30.97
N PRO A 679 0.73 0.14 -31.50
CA PRO A 679 -0.71 0.07 -31.70
C PRO A 679 -1.42 0.20 -30.35
N VAL A 680 -2.29 1.20 -30.21
CA VAL A 680 -3.11 1.40 -29.00
C VAL A 680 -3.86 0.12 -28.59
N SER A 681 -4.28 -0.71 -29.55
CA SER A 681 -4.93 -1.99 -29.29
C SER A 681 -4.06 -3.00 -28.53
N GLU A 682 -2.74 -2.95 -28.71
CA GLU A 682 -1.79 -3.82 -28.00
C GLU A 682 -1.67 -3.40 -26.52
N ILE A 683 -1.71 -2.09 -26.24
CA ILE A 683 -1.66 -1.53 -24.89
C ILE A 683 -2.96 -1.81 -24.14
N VAL A 684 -4.11 -1.53 -24.77
CA VAL A 684 -5.42 -1.79 -24.19
C VAL A 684 -5.57 -3.27 -23.82
N GLY A 685 -4.98 -4.16 -24.62
CA GLY A 685 -4.94 -5.60 -24.37
C GLY A 685 -4.14 -6.02 -23.14
N GLN A 686 -3.30 -5.16 -22.56
CA GLN A 686 -2.51 -5.44 -21.35
C GLN A 686 -3.24 -5.04 -20.06
N PHE A 687 -4.25 -4.18 -20.12
CA PHE A 687 -5.03 -3.82 -18.94
C PHE A 687 -5.87 -5.02 -18.49
N PRO A 688 -6.02 -5.24 -17.17
CA PRO A 688 -6.94 -6.24 -16.68
C PRO A 688 -8.38 -5.93 -17.14
N SER A 689 -9.21 -6.97 -17.17
CA SER A 689 -10.64 -6.87 -17.46
C SER A 689 -11.39 -6.25 -16.26
N ASP A 690 -11.03 -5.01 -15.94
CA ASP A 690 -11.67 -4.18 -14.92
C ASP A 690 -12.46 -3.04 -15.59
N PRO A 691 -13.78 -2.92 -15.34
CA PRO A 691 -14.61 -1.83 -15.83
C PRO A 691 -14.21 -0.44 -15.35
N SER A 692 -13.55 -0.32 -14.18
CA SER A 692 -13.09 0.99 -13.67
C SER A 692 -12.01 1.63 -14.54
N LEU A 693 -11.29 0.78 -15.29
CA LEU A 693 -10.28 1.18 -16.26
C LEU A 693 -10.88 1.55 -17.62
N ASP A 694 -12.20 1.41 -17.82
CA ASP A 694 -12.85 1.67 -19.10
C ASP A 694 -12.71 3.12 -19.55
N ALA A 695 -12.70 4.08 -18.61
CA ALA A 695 -12.44 5.48 -18.94
C ALA A 695 -11.02 5.65 -19.50
N ILE A 696 -10.01 5.06 -18.85
CA ILE A 696 -8.61 5.08 -19.31
C ILE A 696 -8.49 4.40 -20.68
N LYS A 697 -9.08 3.21 -20.84
CA LYS A 697 -9.11 2.47 -22.11
C LYS A 697 -9.77 3.27 -23.22
N THR A 698 -10.89 3.93 -22.92
CA THR A 698 -11.63 4.77 -23.88
C THR A 698 -10.83 6.00 -24.28
N THR A 699 -10.19 6.69 -23.31
CA THR A 699 -9.30 7.82 -23.59
C THR A 699 -8.14 7.36 -24.48
N LEU A 700 -7.48 6.26 -24.13
CA LEU A 700 -6.38 5.70 -24.92
C LEU A 700 -6.83 5.34 -26.36
N GLN A 701 -7.99 4.71 -26.51
CA GLN A 701 -8.60 4.41 -27.83
C GLN A 701 -8.94 5.67 -28.63
N SER A 702 -9.38 6.75 -27.98
CA SER A 702 -9.69 8.02 -28.66
C SER A 702 -8.45 8.71 -29.23
N LEU A 703 -7.28 8.52 -28.62
CA LEU A 703 -5.99 9.03 -29.13
C LEU A 703 -5.61 8.39 -30.47
N SER A 704 -6.03 7.15 -30.72
CA SER A 704 -5.73 6.43 -31.98
C SER A 704 -6.39 7.05 -33.23
N ALA A 705 -7.39 7.93 -33.08
CA ALA A 705 -8.17 8.48 -34.19
C ALA A 705 -7.58 9.79 -34.77
N ASP A 706 -6.83 10.57 -33.99
CA ASP A 706 -6.31 11.89 -34.40
C ASP A 706 -4.76 11.98 -34.51
N GLU A 707 -3.99 11.04 -33.93
CA GLU A 707 -2.53 11.23 -33.74
C GLU A 707 -1.60 10.45 -34.69
N GLN A 708 -2.14 9.75 -35.70
CA GLN A 708 -1.28 9.19 -36.77
C GLN A 708 -0.74 10.26 -37.73
N SER A 709 -1.14 11.53 -37.60
CA SER A 709 -0.64 12.62 -38.44
C SER A 709 -0.22 13.86 -37.65
N GLY A 710 0.99 13.81 -37.10
CA GLY A 710 1.90 14.96 -37.14
C GLY A 710 1.89 15.91 -35.95
N LEU A 711 2.77 15.63 -34.99
CA LEU A 711 3.64 16.63 -34.35
C LEU A 711 4.95 15.92 -33.98
N ALA A 712 5.95 15.97 -34.85
CA ALA A 712 7.23 15.33 -34.58
C ALA A 712 7.95 16.06 -33.42
N SER A 713 8.06 15.43 -32.25
CA SER A 713 8.76 15.99 -31.10
C SER A 713 10.29 15.99 -31.34
N SER A 714 10.95 17.14 -31.12
CA SER A 714 12.43 17.26 -31.15
C SER A 714 13.10 16.81 -29.84
N ALA A 715 12.34 16.16 -28.95
CA ALA A 715 12.79 15.65 -27.67
C ALA A 715 13.94 14.64 -27.77
N PRO A 716 14.96 14.72 -26.90
CA PRO A 716 16.00 13.72 -26.84
C PRO A 716 15.51 12.43 -26.14
N ALA A 717 15.94 11.28 -26.66
CA ALA A 717 15.84 10.02 -25.96
C ALA A 717 16.90 9.93 -24.85
N SER A 718 16.60 9.18 -23.79
CA SER A 718 17.45 8.97 -22.62
C SER A 718 18.37 7.76 -22.76
N ASN A 719 19.34 7.68 -21.84
CA ASN A 719 20.46 6.75 -21.92
C ASN A 719 20.08 5.33 -21.43
N ILE A 720 20.85 4.35 -21.90
CA ILE A 720 20.84 2.98 -21.40
C ILE A 720 22.21 2.68 -20.76
N THR A 721 22.21 2.17 -19.53
CA THR A 721 23.43 1.78 -18.81
C THR A 721 23.27 0.38 -18.21
N LEU A 722 24.13 -0.56 -18.63
CA LEU A 722 24.21 -1.91 -18.08
C LEU A 722 25.60 -2.12 -17.45
N SER A 723 25.64 -2.46 -16.17
CA SER A 723 26.90 -2.60 -15.41
C SER A 723 26.91 -3.87 -14.57
N ALA A 724 27.81 -4.80 -14.91
CA ALA A 724 28.10 -6.01 -14.15
C ALA A 724 29.63 -6.15 -13.99
N PRO A 725 30.29 -5.29 -13.18
CA PRO A 725 31.75 -5.20 -13.11
C PRO A 725 32.45 -6.49 -12.68
N ASN A 726 31.74 -7.45 -12.06
CA ASN A 726 32.27 -8.75 -11.67
C ASN A 726 31.55 -9.92 -12.35
N GLY A 727 30.56 -9.66 -13.21
CA GLY A 727 29.73 -10.68 -13.85
C GLY A 727 29.71 -10.57 -15.37
N THR A 728 28.92 -11.43 -15.99
CA THR A 728 28.62 -11.39 -17.43
C THR A 728 27.38 -10.56 -17.71
N ILE A 729 27.27 -10.02 -18.93
CA ILE A 729 26.02 -9.43 -19.43
C ILE A 729 25.59 -10.18 -20.70
N ALA A 730 24.36 -10.68 -20.71
CA ALA A 730 23.73 -11.29 -21.86
C ALA A 730 22.42 -10.57 -22.20
N ALA A 731 22.35 -9.93 -23.37
CA ALA A 731 21.13 -9.34 -23.90
C ALA A 731 20.66 -10.15 -25.11
N THR A 732 19.51 -10.83 -25.00
CA THR A 732 19.01 -11.71 -26.09
C THR A 732 18.25 -10.97 -27.19
N GLY A 733 18.07 -9.67 -27.04
CA GLY A 733 17.39 -8.75 -27.96
C GLY A 733 18.06 -7.39 -27.95
N ASN A 734 17.51 -6.45 -28.71
CA ASN A 734 18.19 -5.20 -29.05
C ASN A 734 18.28 -4.22 -27.88
N LEU A 735 19.31 -3.38 -27.92
CA LEU A 735 19.54 -2.27 -27.00
C LEU A 735 19.49 -0.96 -27.79
N ASP A 736 18.36 -0.25 -27.73
CA ASP A 736 18.09 0.86 -28.64
C ASP A 736 17.74 2.16 -27.90
N THR A 737 18.43 3.24 -28.24
CA THR A 737 17.97 4.61 -27.98
C THR A 737 17.46 5.22 -29.29
N TYR A 738 16.22 5.70 -29.31
CA TYR A 738 15.56 6.13 -30.55
C TYR A 738 14.80 7.44 -30.37
N SER A 739 15.10 8.44 -31.20
CA SER A 739 14.29 9.66 -31.35
C SER A 739 14.08 9.99 -32.84
N GLU A 740 12.82 10.00 -33.28
CA GLU A 740 12.48 10.23 -34.69
C GLU A 740 12.87 11.64 -35.19
N SER A 741 12.82 12.66 -34.31
CA SER A 741 13.08 14.06 -34.68
C SER A 741 14.01 14.82 -33.73
N GLY A 742 14.41 14.21 -32.62
CA GLY A 742 15.38 14.77 -31.67
C GLY A 742 16.72 14.02 -31.68
N ALA A 743 17.45 14.14 -30.57
CA ALA A 743 18.70 13.43 -30.36
C ALA A 743 18.49 12.05 -29.71
N ALA A 744 19.34 11.07 -30.00
CA ALA A 744 19.34 9.79 -29.30
C ALA A 744 20.13 9.86 -27.99
N GLY A 745 19.82 8.95 -27.06
CA GLY A 745 20.59 8.75 -25.83
C GLY A 745 21.86 7.92 -26.07
N GLN A 746 22.76 7.91 -25.09
CA GLN A 746 23.96 7.07 -25.11
C GLN A 746 23.66 5.65 -24.61
N VAL A 747 24.46 4.67 -25.05
CA VAL A 747 24.43 3.31 -24.51
C VAL A 747 25.80 2.97 -23.92
N GLN A 748 25.82 2.63 -22.63
CA GLN A 748 27.03 2.27 -21.90
C GLN A 748 26.90 0.86 -21.29
N ILE A 749 27.85 -0.01 -21.60
CA ILE A 749 27.84 -1.42 -21.18
C ILE A 749 29.21 -1.77 -20.60
N THR A 750 29.23 -2.30 -19.38
CA THR A 750 30.46 -2.70 -18.68
C THR A 750 30.30 -4.07 -18.02
N SER A 751 31.16 -5.03 -18.36
CA SER A 751 31.17 -6.38 -17.77
C SER A 751 32.55 -6.85 -17.30
N GLY A 752 32.60 -7.54 -16.16
CA GLY A 752 33.80 -8.14 -15.59
C GLY A 752 34.22 -9.50 -16.18
N SER A 753 33.30 -10.21 -16.84
CA SER A 753 33.54 -11.62 -17.25
C SER A 753 33.25 -11.91 -18.72
N GLY A 754 32.41 -11.12 -19.40
CA GLY A 754 32.11 -11.28 -20.83
C GLY A 754 30.75 -10.70 -21.23
N LEU A 755 30.60 -10.42 -22.52
CA LEU A 755 29.41 -9.80 -23.11
C LEU A 755 28.87 -10.62 -24.28
N THR A 756 27.56 -10.86 -24.28
CA THR A 756 26.83 -11.38 -25.44
C THR A 756 25.63 -10.49 -25.70
N LEU A 757 25.61 -9.77 -26.82
CA LEU A 757 24.59 -8.78 -27.17
C LEU A 757 23.99 -9.09 -28.55
N GLN A 758 22.76 -8.66 -28.79
CA GLN A 758 22.24 -8.48 -30.14
C GLN A 758 22.63 -7.08 -30.65
N ASP A 759 21.74 -6.44 -31.41
CA ASP A 759 22.00 -5.14 -32.02
C ASP A 759 22.03 -4.05 -30.94
N VAL A 760 22.97 -3.14 -31.07
CA VAL A 760 23.09 -1.97 -30.19
C VAL A 760 22.99 -0.72 -31.05
N THR A 761 21.92 0.04 -30.86
CA THR A 761 21.63 1.20 -31.71
C THR A 761 21.41 2.48 -30.93
N SER A 762 21.85 3.58 -31.53
CA SER A 762 21.61 4.94 -31.07
C SER A 762 21.21 5.76 -32.29
N TYR A 763 19.91 6.00 -32.42
CA TYR A 763 19.29 6.66 -33.57
C TYR A 763 18.62 7.97 -33.16
N GLY A 764 19.05 9.08 -33.75
CA GLY A 764 18.40 10.37 -33.53
C GLY A 764 18.58 11.29 -34.72
N ASN A 765 17.52 11.94 -35.17
CA ASN A 765 17.58 12.78 -36.37
C ASN A 765 18.64 13.91 -36.27
N THR A 766 18.66 14.64 -35.15
CA THR A 766 19.54 15.81 -34.96
C THR A 766 20.89 15.48 -34.34
N ALA A 767 21.00 14.36 -33.63
CA ALA A 767 22.25 13.78 -33.14
C ALA A 767 22.01 12.34 -32.66
N SER A 768 23.04 11.50 -32.67
CA SER A 768 23.03 10.22 -31.95
C SER A 768 23.96 10.26 -30.74
N GLY A 769 23.68 9.45 -29.73
CA GLY A 769 24.54 9.26 -28.56
C GLY A 769 25.70 8.28 -28.83
N ASN A 770 26.74 8.36 -28.01
CA ASN A 770 27.87 7.43 -28.06
C ASN A 770 27.47 6.01 -27.64
N LEU A 771 28.16 5.02 -28.20
CA LEU A 771 28.07 3.61 -27.81
C LEU A 771 29.40 3.20 -27.19
N THR A 772 29.40 2.84 -25.90
CA THR A 772 30.60 2.41 -25.15
C THR A 772 30.38 1.01 -24.60
N ILE A 773 31.11 0.03 -25.13
CA ILE A 773 31.01 -1.39 -24.78
C ILE A 773 32.36 -1.85 -24.25
N THR A 774 32.40 -2.23 -22.98
CA THR A 774 33.65 -2.56 -22.28
C THR A 774 33.52 -3.87 -21.53
N SER A 775 34.51 -4.75 -21.69
CA SER A 775 34.60 -5.98 -20.91
C SER A 775 36.04 -6.36 -20.60
N THR A 776 36.29 -6.89 -19.41
CA THR A 776 37.53 -7.62 -19.11
C THR A 776 37.49 -9.07 -19.60
N GLY A 777 36.38 -9.51 -20.18
CA GLY A 777 36.21 -10.80 -20.86
C GLY A 777 36.04 -10.64 -22.37
N ALA A 778 35.54 -11.69 -23.04
CA ALA A 778 35.28 -11.66 -24.48
C ALA A 778 33.95 -10.94 -24.78
N ILE A 779 33.87 -10.29 -25.94
CA ILE A 779 32.68 -9.58 -26.42
C ILE A 779 32.17 -10.26 -27.69
N ALA A 780 30.89 -10.61 -27.68
CA ALA A 780 30.14 -11.06 -28.85
C ALA A 780 28.91 -10.15 -29.04
N THR A 781 28.76 -9.57 -30.23
CA THR A 781 27.63 -8.70 -30.58
C THR A 781 27.25 -8.87 -32.05
N THR A 782 26.01 -8.55 -32.43
CA THR A 782 25.60 -8.46 -33.82
C THR A 782 25.94 -7.07 -34.36
N ASP A 783 24.98 -6.27 -34.81
CA ASP A 783 25.28 -4.99 -35.44
C ASP A 783 25.29 -3.84 -34.42
N ILE A 784 26.23 -2.91 -34.57
CA ILE A 784 26.39 -1.72 -33.73
C ILE A 784 26.25 -0.50 -34.62
N THR A 785 25.30 0.38 -34.32
CA THR A 785 25.02 1.55 -35.18
C THR A 785 24.75 2.81 -34.38
N THR A 786 25.51 3.86 -34.66
CA THR A 786 25.13 5.25 -34.36
C THR A 786 24.64 5.92 -35.64
N LEU A 787 23.44 6.51 -35.63
CA LEU A 787 22.83 7.10 -36.83
C LEU A 787 22.17 8.45 -36.51
N ALA A 788 22.63 9.49 -37.22
CA ALA A 788 22.04 10.82 -37.17
C ALA A 788 21.72 11.41 -38.55
N SER A 789 20.48 11.22 -39.02
CA SER A 789 20.06 11.50 -40.40
C SER A 789 20.28 12.94 -40.89
N SER A 790 20.18 13.95 -40.03
CA SER A 790 20.44 15.37 -40.38
C SER A 790 21.50 16.04 -39.50
N GLY A 791 22.15 15.27 -38.63
CA GLY A 791 22.98 15.79 -37.56
C GLY A 791 24.32 15.07 -37.41
N GLN A 792 24.91 15.18 -36.22
CA GLN A 792 26.18 14.54 -35.88
C GLN A 792 25.97 13.16 -35.25
N SER A 793 26.76 12.17 -35.65
CA SER A 793 26.69 10.83 -35.07
C SER A 793 27.71 10.64 -33.94
N GLY A 794 27.35 9.86 -32.93
CA GLY A 794 28.19 9.53 -31.79
C GLY A 794 29.31 8.54 -32.11
N ASN A 795 30.30 8.49 -31.23
CA ASN A 795 31.43 7.57 -31.30
C ASN A 795 31.02 6.15 -30.88
N VAL A 796 31.72 5.16 -31.43
CA VAL A 796 31.62 3.75 -31.04
C VAL A 796 32.94 3.30 -30.45
N LEU A 797 32.93 2.86 -29.19
CA LEU A 797 34.09 2.31 -28.49
C LEU A 797 33.80 0.88 -28.02
N ILE A 798 34.61 -0.08 -28.45
CA ILE A 798 34.51 -1.49 -28.06
C ILE A 798 35.87 -1.95 -27.50
N ASN A 799 35.92 -2.37 -26.25
CA ASN A 799 37.14 -2.85 -25.59
C ASN A 799 36.90 -4.17 -24.88
N GLY A 800 37.63 -5.22 -25.26
CA GLY A 800 37.49 -6.59 -24.75
C GLY A 800 38.81 -7.34 -24.73
N THR A 801 38.81 -8.60 -24.28
CA THR A 801 39.96 -9.51 -24.48
C THR A 801 40.00 -10.02 -25.92
N SER A 802 38.90 -10.61 -26.38
CA SER A 802 38.61 -10.94 -27.78
C SER A 802 37.27 -10.34 -28.19
N ILE A 803 37.12 -9.94 -29.45
CA ILE A 803 35.93 -9.23 -29.95
C ILE A 803 35.40 -9.93 -31.20
N ALA A 804 34.11 -10.29 -31.18
CA ALA A 804 33.35 -10.73 -32.33
C ALA A 804 32.14 -9.81 -32.53
N SER A 805 32.04 -9.15 -33.68
CA SER A 805 30.96 -8.22 -34.00
C SER A 805 30.40 -8.47 -35.40
N GLY A 806 29.15 -8.07 -35.63
CA GLY A 806 28.58 -7.86 -36.95
C GLY A 806 29.14 -6.59 -37.60
N ASN A 807 28.27 -5.81 -38.24
CA ASN A 807 28.64 -4.52 -38.80
C ASN A 807 28.77 -3.47 -37.70
N VAL A 808 29.73 -2.56 -37.82
CA VAL A 808 29.88 -1.41 -36.91
C VAL A 808 29.86 -0.14 -37.73
N SER A 809 28.87 0.72 -37.48
CA SER A 809 28.61 1.88 -38.31
C SER A 809 28.39 3.15 -37.50
N SER A 810 28.98 4.25 -37.96
CA SER A 810 28.63 5.61 -37.55
C SER A 810 28.21 6.42 -38.78
N ILE A 811 26.92 6.74 -38.85
CA ILE A 811 26.29 7.33 -40.05
C ILE A 811 25.72 8.69 -39.67
N ALA A 812 26.04 9.74 -40.42
CA ALA A 812 25.59 11.08 -40.07
C ALA A 812 25.21 11.96 -41.26
N GLY A 813 24.44 13.02 -41.00
CA GLY A 813 24.14 14.07 -41.96
C GLY A 813 25.24 15.12 -42.06
N THR A 814 25.84 15.51 -40.93
CA THR A 814 26.81 16.63 -40.85
C THR A 814 28.19 16.27 -40.28
N GLY A 815 28.35 15.08 -39.69
CA GLY A 815 29.62 14.60 -39.15
C GLY A 815 29.48 13.27 -38.42
N SER A 816 30.23 12.23 -38.82
CA SER A 816 30.16 10.91 -38.18
C SER A 816 31.19 10.79 -37.06
N GLY A 817 30.90 9.91 -36.10
CA GLY A 817 31.76 9.62 -34.97
C GLY A 817 32.83 8.59 -35.29
N ASN A 818 33.85 8.52 -34.45
CA ASN A 818 34.94 7.56 -34.59
C ASN A 818 34.49 6.15 -34.19
N ILE A 819 35.07 5.14 -34.84
CA ILE A 819 34.96 3.74 -34.45
C ILE A 819 36.31 3.30 -33.88
N THR A 820 36.34 2.84 -32.63
CA THR A 820 37.54 2.31 -31.97
C THR A 820 37.26 0.94 -31.40
N ILE A 821 38.00 -0.07 -31.86
CA ILE A 821 37.88 -1.46 -31.44
C ILE A 821 39.23 -1.96 -30.93
N THR A 822 39.29 -2.44 -29.70
CA THR A 822 40.54 -2.89 -29.07
C THR A 822 40.37 -4.24 -28.37
N ALA A 823 41.06 -5.27 -28.88
CA ALA A 823 41.21 -6.57 -28.22
C ALA A 823 42.54 -6.62 -27.45
N THR A 824 42.45 -6.61 -26.12
CA THR A 824 43.62 -6.57 -25.22
C THR A 824 44.33 -7.92 -25.09
N ASP A 825 43.65 -9.04 -25.33
CA ASP A 825 44.21 -10.39 -25.21
C ASP A 825 43.45 -11.37 -26.12
N GLY A 826 43.71 -11.28 -27.43
CA GLY A 826 43.09 -12.15 -28.43
C GLY A 826 42.75 -11.44 -29.75
N THR A 827 41.77 -11.99 -30.45
CA THR A 827 41.44 -11.61 -31.84
C THR A 827 40.33 -10.56 -31.92
N VAL A 828 40.35 -9.76 -32.99
CA VAL A 828 39.19 -9.00 -33.45
C VAL A 828 38.61 -9.67 -34.69
N ASN A 829 37.31 -9.95 -34.70
CA ASN A 829 36.58 -10.47 -35.86
C ASN A 829 35.29 -9.66 -36.06
N THR A 830 35.25 -8.81 -37.09
CA THR A 830 34.08 -8.01 -37.44
C THR A 830 33.61 -8.25 -38.88
N ARG A 831 32.37 -7.88 -39.20
CA ARG A 831 31.96 -7.68 -40.59
C ARG A 831 32.45 -6.30 -41.06
N ASN A 832 31.59 -5.51 -41.68
CA ASN A 832 31.98 -4.22 -42.24
C ASN A 832 32.09 -3.16 -41.15
N LEU A 833 33.03 -2.23 -41.33
CA LEU A 833 33.23 -1.07 -40.46
C LEU A 833 33.04 0.18 -41.30
N SER A 834 32.20 1.12 -40.85
CA SER A 834 31.84 2.27 -41.69
C SER A 834 31.62 3.56 -40.92
N THR A 835 32.28 4.63 -41.34
CA THR A 835 32.01 6.01 -40.90
C THR A 835 31.59 6.82 -42.12
N THR A 836 30.31 7.19 -42.22
CA THR A 836 29.75 7.81 -43.43
C THR A 836 29.02 9.10 -43.14
N THR A 837 29.18 10.09 -44.02
CA THR A 837 28.49 11.38 -43.93
C THR A 837 27.99 11.89 -45.27
N THR A 838 26.84 12.57 -45.29
CA THR A 838 26.33 13.23 -46.50
C THR A 838 26.90 14.65 -46.68
N SER A 839 27.22 15.33 -45.59
CA SER A 839 27.93 16.60 -45.55
C SER A 839 28.84 16.66 -44.31
N GLY A 840 29.93 17.42 -44.37
CA GLY A 840 30.94 17.47 -43.28
C GLY A 840 31.89 16.27 -43.29
N SER A 841 32.68 16.12 -42.22
CA SER A 841 33.77 15.13 -42.17
C SER A 841 33.31 13.79 -41.59
N SER A 842 33.86 12.69 -42.10
CA SER A 842 33.65 11.35 -41.52
C SER A 842 34.67 11.05 -40.42
N GLY A 843 34.29 10.19 -39.47
CA GLY A 843 35.14 9.80 -38.34
C GLY A 843 36.20 8.75 -38.69
N ASN A 844 37.20 8.61 -37.82
CA ASN A 844 38.28 7.64 -37.98
C ASN A 844 37.81 6.22 -37.63
N VAL A 845 38.45 5.21 -38.24
CA VAL A 845 38.28 3.79 -37.88
C VAL A 845 39.61 3.23 -37.38
N THR A 846 39.64 2.81 -36.11
CA THR A 846 40.83 2.21 -35.49
C THR A 846 40.50 0.82 -34.95
N VAL A 847 41.24 -0.19 -35.39
CA VAL A 847 41.08 -1.58 -34.92
C VAL A 847 42.42 -2.13 -34.48
N SER A 848 42.54 -2.57 -33.22
CA SER A 848 43.80 -3.12 -32.69
C SER A 848 43.57 -4.42 -31.91
N GLY A 849 44.48 -5.37 -32.06
CA GLY A 849 44.45 -6.65 -31.36
C GLY A 849 45.85 -7.21 -31.07
N THR A 850 45.97 -8.02 -30.02
CA THR A 850 47.19 -8.79 -29.76
C THR A 850 47.26 -10.08 -30.59
N GLY A 851 46.10 -10.64 -30.97
CA GLY A 851 45.96 -11.71 -31.97
C GLY A 851 45.56 -11.16 -33.33
N ASN A 852 45.04 -12.04 -34.19
CA ASN A 852 44.58 -11.67 -35.54
C ASN A 852 43.48 -10.60 -35.50
N VAL A 853 43.58 -9.64 -36.40
CA VAL A 853 42.51 -8.69 -36.71
C VAL A 853 41.90 -9.10 -38.04
N THR A 854 40.61 -9.44 -38.05
CA THR A 854 39.86 -9.84 -39.24
C THR A 854 38.62 -8.95 -39.36
N THR A 855 38.48 -8.25 -40.47
CA THR A 855 37.31 -7.40 -40.76
C THR A 855 36.78 -7.68 -42.16
N GLY A 856 35.53 -7.29 -42.42
CA GLY A 856 35.02 -7.12 -43.77
C GLY A 856 35.60 -5.86 -44.44
N THR A 857 34.78 -5.19 -45.25
CA THR A 857 35.12 -3.89 -45.84
C THR A 857 35.23 -2.83 -44.76
N ILE A 858 36.23 -1.95 -44.87
CA ILE A 858 36.38 -0.78 -44.00
C ILE A 858 36.21 0.48 -44.85
N THR A 859 35.29 1.36 -44.47
CA THR A 859 34.98 2.57 -45.24
C THR A 859 34.92 3.80 -44.33
N SER A 860 35.67 4.84 -44.67
CA SER A 860 35.46 6.19 -44.16
C SER A 860 35.14 7.08 -45.35
N SER A 861 33.92 7.60 -45.45
CA SER A 861 33.51 8.35 -46.64
C SER A 861 32.61 9.56 -46.37
N THR A 862 32.76 10.58 -47.22
CA THR A 862 31.87 11.75 -47.24
C THR A 862 31.51 12.18 -48.66
N ASP A 863 30.23 12.44 -48.89
CA ASP A 863 29.70 12.89 -50.18
C ASP A 863 29.83 14.41 -50.41
N GLY A 864 30.25 15.18 -49.39
CA GLY A 864 30.38 16.65 -49.45
C GLY A 864 31.82 17.17 -49.35
N ASP A 865 31.97 18.46 -49.05
CA ASP A 865 33.27 19.16 -48.96
C ASP A 865 34.09 18.85 -47.70
N GLY A 866 33.67 17.89 -46.87
CA GLY A 866 34.38 17.52 -45.64
C GLY A 866 35.51 16.52 -45.89
N ASP A 867 36.31 16.26 -44.87
CA ASP A 867 37.42 15.29 -44.98
C ASP A 867 36.93 13.87 -44.64
N SER A 868 37.53 12.84 -45.26
CA SER A 868 37.36 11.47 -44.78
C SER A 868 38.34 11.15 -43.64
N GLY A 869 37.96 10.25 -42.75
CA GLY A 869 38.74 9.86 -41.59
C GLY A 869 39.81 8.82 -41.91
N ASP A 870 40.80 8.73 -41.02
CA ASP A 870 41.88 7.75 -41.12
C ASP A 870 41.39 6.33 -40.81
N ILE A 871 41.97 5.34 -41.47
CA ILE A 871 41.74 3.93 -41.23
C ILE A 871 43.03 3.28 -40.74
N THR A 872 43.02 2.78 -39.51
CA THR A 872 44.17 2.11 -38.87
C THR A 872 43.81 0.70 -38.43
N ALA A 873 44.64 -0.29 -38.77
CA ALA A 873 44.51 -1.66 -38.28
C ALA A 873 45.85 -2.22 -37.78
N GLU A 874 45.87 -2.70 -36.54
CA GLU A 874 47.09 -3.19 -35.90
C GLU A 874 46.92 -4.59 -35.30
N SER A 875 47.84 -5.49 -35.60
CA SER A 875 47.98 -6.78 -34.92
C SER A 875 49.41 -6.97 -34.40
N SER A 876 49.58 -6.84 -33.08
CA SER A 876 50.92 -6.91 -32.45
C SER A 876 51.48 -8.33 -32.32
N GLY A 877 50.64 -9.37 -32.47
CA GLY A 877 51.04 -10.77 -32.37
C GLY A 877 50.47 -11.68 -33.48
N GLY A 878 49.69 -11.14 -34.42
CA GLY A 878 49.02 -11.90 -35.47
C GLY A 878 49.06 -11.22 -36.84
N SER A 879 48.10 -11.59 -37.70
CA SER A 879 47.89 -11.00 -39.02
C SER A 879 46.75 -9.97 -39.00
N VAL A 880 46.79 -9.02 -39.93
CA VAL A 880 45.65 -8.17 -40.28
C VAL A 880 45.03 -8.72 -41.57
N THR A 881 43.72 -8.96 -41.57
CA THR A 881 42.97 -9.45 -42.73
C THR A 881 41.70 -8.62 -42.94
N THR A 882 41.55 -7.95 -44.07
CA THR A 882 40.39 -7.09 -44.36
C THR A 882 39.80 -7.41 -45.74
N GLY A 883 38.56 -6.95 -45.97
CA GLY A 883 38.04 -6.78 -47.34
C GLY A 883 38.66 -5.56 -48.00
N ASP A 884 37.88 -4.88 -48.85
CA ASP A 884 38.28 -3.59 -49.43
C ASP A 884 38.38 -2.51 -48.34
N VAL A 885 39.32 -1.59 -48.50
CA VAL A 885 39.56 -0.47 -47.58
C VAL A 885 39.47 0.82 -48.36
N THR A 886 38.58 1.72 -47.93
CA THR A 886 38.30 2.95 -48.66
C THR A 886 38.24 4.15 -47.73
N THR A 887 39.13 5.11 -47.93
CA THR A 887 38.98 6.49 -47.49
C THR A 887 38.56 7.32 -48.71
N GLU A 888 37.43 8.03 -48.63
CA GLU A 888 36.91 8.77 -49.77
C GLU A 888 36.26 10.10 -49.39
N SER A 889 36.70 11.19 -50.01
CA SER A 889 36.05 12.51 -49.92
C SER A 889 35.83 13.10 -51.30
N SER A 890 34.58 13.48 -51.61
CA SER A 890 34.23 14.04 -52.93
C SER A 890 34.76 15.46 -53.15
N GLY A 891 34.84 16.28 -52.10
CA GLY A 891 35.23 17.70 -52.18
C GLY A 891 36.33 18.14 -51.19
N GLY A 892 36.68 17.30 -50.22
CA GLY A 892 37.72 17.53 -49.22
C GLY A 892 38.92 16.59 -49.39
N ASN A 893 39.70 16.41 -48.31
CA ASN A 893 40.85 15.51 -48.29
C ASN A 893 40.44 14.09 -47.91
N SER A 894 41.22 13.10 -48.35
CA SER A 894 41.05 11.71 -47.93
C SER A 894 41.96 11.37 -46.75
N GLY A 895 41.48 10.56 -45.82
CA GLY A 895 42.27 10.04 -44.69
C GLY A 895 43.31 9.00 -45.10
N ASN A 896 44.26 8.75 -44.21
CA ASN A 896 45.34 7.78 -44.39
C ASN A 896 44.84 6.34 -44.17
N ILE A 897 45.54 5.37 -44.75
CA ILE A 897 45.36 3.94 -44.49
C ILE A 897 46.66 3.37 -43.92
N ASP A 898 46.67 3.05 -42.62
CA ASP A 898 47.87 2.64 -41.88
C ASP A 898 47.70 1.26 -41.23
N PHE A 899 48.28 0.20 -41.83
CA PHE A 899 48.21 -1.17 -41.30
C PHE A 899 49.56 -1.69 -40.81
N SER A 900 49.55 -2.37 -39.66
CA SER A 900 50.74 -3.00 -39.06
C SER A 900 50.41 -4.40 -38.53
N ALA A 901 51.21 -5.40 -38.89
CA ALA A 901 51.03 -6.78 -38.42
C ALA A 901 52.36 -7.47 -38.14
N LEU A 902 52.44 -8.28 -37.07
CA LEU A 902 53.62 -9.10 -36.80
C LEU A 902 53.80 -10.22 -37.84
N ILE A 903 52.70 -10.75 -38.39
CA ILE A 903 52.73 -11.86 -39.35
C ILE A 903 52.43 -11.33 -40.75
N ASP A 904 51.18 -11.37 -41.22
CA ASP A 904 50.83 -10.96 -42.58
C ASP A 904 49.81 -9.83 -42.58
N ILE A 905 49.81 -9.05 -43.66
CA ILE A 905 48.70 -8.16 -44.02
C ILE A 905 48.04 -8.72 -45.29
N ILE A 906 46.74 -9.03 -45.21
CA ILE A 906 45.95 -9.56 -46.33
C ILE A 906 44.72 -8.66 -46.53
N THR A 907 44.57 -8.03 -47.68
CA THR A 907 43.45 -7.09 -47.91
C THR A 907 42.83 -7.27 -49.28
N GLY A 908 41.63 -6.72 -49.48
CA GLY A 908 41.09 -6.45 -50.82
C GLY A 908 41.82 -5.26 -51.48
N ASN A 909 41.08 -4.45 -52.21
CA ASN A 909 41.60 -3.20 -52.78
C ASN A 909 41.76 -2.14 -51.68
N LEU A 910 42.81 -1.31 -51.79
CA LEU A 910 42.99 -0.13 -50.95
C LEU A 910 42.78 1.12 -51.79
N THR A 911 41.94 2.03 -51.33
CA THR A 911 41.61 3.26 -52.05
C THR A 911 41.59 4.44 -51.11
N SER A 912 42.44 5.42 -51.36
CA SER A 912 42.42 6.75 -50.77
C SER A 912 42.11 7.74 -51.88
N ARG A 913 40.87 8.27 -51.92
CA ARG A 913 40.42 9.14 -53.02
C ARG A 913 39.86 10.46 -52.51
N ALA A 914 40.35 11.56 -53.06
CA ALA A 914 40.00 12.91 -52.63
C ALA A 914 39.65 13.84 -53.79
N GLY A 915 38.71 14.76 -53.57
CA GLY A 915 38.55 15.96 -54.40
C GLY A 915 39.72 16.94 -54.22
N GLN A 916 40.29 17.03 -53.01
CA GLN A 916 41.50 17.79 -52.70
C GLN A 916 42.72 16.88 -52.68
N SER A 917 43.38 16.68 -51.52
CA SER A 917 44.57 15.82 -51.40
C SER A 917 44.19 14.44 -50.88
N SER A 918 44.75 13.37 -51.45
CA SER A 918 44.54 12.01 -50.93
C SER A 918 45.53 11.68 -49.81
N GLY A 919 45.12 10.81 -48.89
CA GLY A 919 45.94 10.35 -47.77
C GLY A 919 46.92 9.25 -48.17
N ASP A 920 47.95 9.08 -47.35
CA ASP A 920 49.00 8.07 -47.52
C ASP A 920 48.46 6.66 -47.27
N ILE A 921 49.08 5.67 -47.92
CA ILE A 921 48.80 4.25 -47.70
C ILE A 921 50.08 3.56 -47.22
N THR A 922 50.12 3.18 -45.95
CA THR A 922 51.29 2.54 -45.32
C THR A 922 50.96 1.16 -44.77
N LEU A 923 51.65 0.12 -45.26
CA LEU A 923 51.49 -1.27 -44.80
C LEU A 923 52.83 -1.83 -44.30
N ASN A 924 52.86 -2.32 -43.06
CA ASN A 924 54.04 -2.92 -42.43
C ASN A 924 53.75 -4.34 -41.91
N ALA A 925 54.30 -5.37 -42.57
CA ALA A 925 54.13 -6.76 -42.15
C ALA A 925 55.46 -7.42 -41.78
N GLY A 926 55.48 -8.19 -40.69
CA GLY A 926 56.68 -8.97 -40.31
C GLY A 926 57.00 -10.14 -41.24
N ARG A 927 56.03 -10.59 -42.06
CA ARG A 927 56.20 -11.63 -43.08
C ARG A 927 55.69 -11.18 -44.44
N ASP A 928 54.42 -11.39 -44.79
CA ASP A 928 53.93 -11.13 -46.15
C ASP A 928 52.90 -9.99 -46.21
N ILE A 929 52.89 -9.24 -47.31
CA ILE A 929 51.79 -8.34 -47.69
C ILE A 929 51.12 -8.92 -48.94
N ASN A 930 49.81 -9.13 -48.90
CA ASN A 930 49.00 -9.57 -50.04
C ASN A 930 47.76 -8.70 -50.21
N THR A 931 47.70 -7.88 -51.25
CA THR A 931 46.61 -6.92 -51.49
C THR A 931 46.05 -7.03 -52.90
N GLY A 932 44.85 -6.47 -53.12
CA GLY A 932 44.36 -6.14 -54.44
C GLY A 932 45.05 -4.89 -55.01
N ASP A 933 44.29 -4.11 -55.79
CA ASP A 933 44.76 -2.84 -56.33
C ASP A 933 44.90 -1.80 -55.21
N ILE A 934 45.92 -0.95 -55.31
CA ILE A 934 46.20 0.14 -54.38
C ILE A 934 46.11 1.45 -55.15
N THR A 935 45.24 2.35 -54.71
CA THR A 935 45.02 3.65 -55.37
C THR A 935 45.07 4.78 -54.36
N SER A 936 45.97 5.73 -54.55
CA SER A 936 45.95 7.05 -53.92
C SER A 936 45.69 8.09 -55.00
N ALA A 937 44.51 8.71 -55.01
CA ALA A 937 44.07 9.57 -56.11
C ALA A 937 43.48 10.90 -55.64
N ALA A 938 43.96 11.99 -56.23
CA ALA A 938 43.53 13.36 -55.97
C ALA A 938 43.06 14.05 -57.26
N VAL A 939 42.12 15.00 -57.15
CA VAL A 939 41.69 15.82 -58.30
C VAL A 939 42.41 17.16 -58.29
N GLU A 940 42.22 17.99 -57.25
CA GLU A 940 42.79 19.34 -57.18
C GLU A 940 44.12 19.41 -56.38
N GLY A 941 44.29 18.55 -55.37
CA GLY A 941 45.45 18.53 -54.47
C GLY A 941 46.49 17.46 -54.80
N ASP A 942 47.45 17.24 -53.91
CA ASP A 942 48.50 16.23 -54.10
C ASP A 942 47.98 14.82 -53.76
N SER A 943 48.46 13.78 -54.43
CA SER A 943 48.17 12.40 -54.04
C SER A 943 49.16 11.90 -52.99
N GLY A 944 48.67 11.10 -52.04
CA GLY A 944 49.48 10.53 -50.95
C GLY A 944 50.48 9.47 -51.40
N ASP A 945 51.49 9.24 -50.56
CA ASP A 945 52.53 8.24 -50.76
C ASP A 945 51.99 6.83 -50.51
N ILE A 946 52.56 5.83 -51.21
CA ILE A 946 52.24 4.42 -51.02
C ILE A 946 53.49 3.67 -50.56
N ASN A 947 53.51 3.23 -49.31
CA ASN A 947 54.66 2.61 -48.66
C ASN A 947 54.34 1.20 -48.12
N LEU A 948 54.97 0.18 -48.69
CA LEU A 948 54.79 -1.22 -48.29
C LEU A 948 56.11 -1.82 -47.82
N THR A 949 56.15 -2.35 -46.60
CA THR A 949 57.32 -3.04 -46.03
C THR A 949 56.94 -4.43 -45.52
N ALA A 950 57.54 -5.48 -46.10
CA ALA A 950 57.32 -6.88 -45.72
C ALA A 950 58.64 -7.56 -45.33
N GLY A 951 58.65 -8.34 -44.25
CA GLY A 951 59.81 -9.15 -43.86
C GLY A 951 60.14 -10.30 -44.84
N ARG A 952 59.19 -10.67 -45.70
CA ARG A 952 59.32 -11.69 -46.74
C ARG A 952 58.74 -11.20 -48.06
N ASP A 953 57.53 -11.57 -48.47
CA ASP A 953 57.03 -11.27 -49.82
C ASP A 953 56.00 -10.13 -49.85
N ILE A 954 56.02 -9.31 -50.91
CA ILE A 954 54.94 -8.38 -51.27
C ILE A 954 54.25 -8.90 -52.53
N THR A 955 52.94 -9.09 -52.47
CA THR A 955 52.07 -9.36 -53.61
C THR A 955 50.95 -8.32 -53.67
N ALA A 956 50.82 -7.59 -54.78
CA ALA A 956 49.79 -6.57 -54.96
C ALA A 956 49.22 -6.59 -56.39
N GLY A 957 48.05 -5.98 -56.58
CA GLY A 957 47.50 -5.67 -57.90
C GLY A 957 48.22 -4.48 -58.56
N ASP A 958 47.46 -3.65 -59.28
CA ASP A 958 47.97 -2.38 -59.80
C ASP A 958 48.15 -1.39 -58.64
N ILE A 959 49.25 -0.63 -58.64
CA ILE A 959 49.58 0.38 -57.63
C ILE A 959 49.64 1.74 -58.32
N THR A 960 48.74 2.65 -57.95
CA THR A 960 48.61 3.97 -58.58
C THR A 960 48.62 5.07 -57.52
N SER A 961 49.56 6.01 -57.65
CA SER A 961 49.47 7.33 -57.00
C SER A 961 49.34 8.37 -58.10
N SER A 962 48.24 9.11 -58.14
CA SER A 962 47.96 10.04 -59.25
C SER A 962 47.19 11.28 -58.80
N SER A 963 47.55 12.44 -59.34
CA SER A 963 46.76 13.66 -59.20
C SER A 963 46.46 14.30 -60.56
N GLU A 964 45.23 14.81 -60.76
CA GLU A 964 44.87 15.49 -62.02
C GLU A 964 45.48 16.90 -62.14
N ASN A 965 45.49 17.67 -61.05
CA ASN A 965 45.98 19.06 -61.01
C ASN A 965 47.08 19.33 -59.97
N GLY A 966 47.45 18.34 -59.15
CA GLY A 966 48.51 18.39 -58.13
C GLY A 966 49.68 17.45 -58.44
N GLN A 967 50.53 17.21 -57.45
CA GLN A 967 51.68 16.29 -57.59
C GLN A 967 51.29 14.87 -57.21
N SER A 968 51.85 13.89 -57.94
CA SER A 968 51.71 12.47 -57.58
C SER A 968 52.70 12.07 -56.48
N GLY A 969 52.25 11.30 -55.49
CA GLY A 969 53.06 10.81 -54.37
C GLY A 969 54.06 9.71 -54.75
N ASP A 970 55.02 9.47 -53.86
CA ASP A 970 56.05 8.45 -54.03
C ASP A 970 55.48 7.03 -53.79
N ILE A 971 56.05 6.03 -54.47
CA ILE A 971 55.70 4.62 -54.29
C ILE A 971 56.94 3.84 -53.83
N GLY A 972 56.95 3.39 -52.59
CA GLY A 972 58.05 2.65 -51.95
C GLY A 972 57.65 1.22 -51.56
N LEU A 973 58.39 0.23 -52.07
CA LEU A 973 58.18 -1.20 -51.76
C LEU A 973 59.48 -1.85 -51.26
N VAL A 974 59.46 -2.42 -50.05
CA VAL A 974 60.61 -3.07 -49.41
C VAL A 974 60.25 -4.49 -48.95
N ALA A 975 60.92 -5.50 -49.49
CA ALA A 975 60.66 -6.91 -49.19
C ALA A 975 61.95 -7.68 -48.83
N GLY A 976 61.93 -8.46 -47.73
CA GLY A 976 63.01 -9.42 -47.42
C GLY A 976 63.03 -10.68 -48.30
N GLY A 977 62.08 -10.78 -49.23
CA GLY A 977 61.85 -11.84 -50.20
C GLY A 977 61.52 -11.24 -51.57
N ASN A 978 60.41 -11.63 -52.18
CA ASN A 978 60.03 -11.21 -53.53
C ASN A 978 59.05 -10.03 -53.52
N ILE A 979 59.06 -9.24 -54.59
CA ILE A 979 58.01 -8.25 -54.90
C ILE A 979 57.30 -8.73 -56.17
N THR A 980 55.99 -8.91 -56.11
CA THR A 980 55.12 -9.25 -57.26
C THR A 980 53.96 -8.27 -57.35
N THR A 981 53.87 -7.48 -58.42
CA THR A 981 52.80 -6.48 -58.60
C THR A 981 52.23 -6.50 -60.01
N GLY A 982 51.06 -5.88 -60.19
CA GLY A 982 50.61 -5.38 -61.48
C GLY A 982 51.42 -4.16 -61.95
N ASN A 983 50.77 -3.24 -62.65
CA ASN A 983 51.38 -1.99 -63.09
C ASN A 983 51.62 -1.07 -61.89
N ILE A 984 52.71 -0.30 -61.91
CA ILE A 984 53.01 0.73 -60.90
C ILE A 984 53.07 2.08 -61.60
N THR A 985 52.19 3.02 -61.22
CA THR A 985 52.08 4.34 -61.84
C THR A 985 52.16 5.45 -60.79
N THR A 986 53.10 6.38 -60.98
CA THR A 986 53.14 7.69 -60.32
C THR A 986 53.73 8.72 -61.28
N GLU A 987 52.94 9.71 -61.71
CA GLU A 987 53.33 10.60 -62.83
C GLU A 987 54.55 11.46 -62.49
N ASP A 988 54.49 12.19 -61.36
CA ASP A 988 55.55 13.08 -60.86
C ASP A 988 56.41 12.48 -59.73
N GLY A 989 55.95 11.41 -59.09
CA GLY A 989 56.59 10.81 -57.91
C GLY A 989 57.70 9.81 -58.26
N GLN A 990 58.45 9.38 -57.25
CA GLN A 990 59.51 8.38 -57.38
C GLN A 990 58.98 6.97 -57.09
N ILE A 991 59.35 6.01 -57.93
CA ILE A 991 59.19 4.58 -57.63
C ILE A 991 60.49 4.04 -56.99
N SER A 992 60.40 3.46 -55.79
CA SER A 992 61.51 2.80 -55.11
C SER A 992 61.18 1.33 -54.79
N LEU A 993 61.91 0.40 -55.40
CA LEU A 993 61.76 -1.05 -55.18
C LEU A 993 63.02 -1.63 -54.57
N ASN A 994 62.88 -2.37 -53.46
CA ASN A 994 64.00 -3.03 -52.79
C ASN A 994 63.61 -4.44 -52.34
N ALA A 995 64.26 -5.46 -52.90
CA ALA A 995 63.98 -6.85 -52.60
C ALA A 995 65.26 -7.68 -52.44
N ASP A 996 65.30 -8.59 -51.47
CA ASP A 996 66.36 -9.60 -51.38
C ASP A 996 66.17 -10.73 -52.41
N GLY A 997 64.95 -10.91 -52.93
CA GLY A 997 64.53 -11.90 -53.92
C GLY A 997 64.24 -11.32 -55.31
N THR A 998 63.26 -11.88 -56.01
CA THR A 998 62.85 -11.44 -57.36
C THR A 998 61.86 -10.28 -57.30
N ILE A 999 62.03 -9.32 -58.21
CA ILE A 999 61.07 -8.24 -58.46
C ILE A 999 60.38 -8.52 -59.80
N ALA A 1000 59.07 -8.79 -59.75
CA ALA A 1000 58.21 -9.05 -60.90
C ALA A 1000 57.05 -8.05 -60.91
N THR A 1001 57.08 -7.10 -61.84
CA THR A 1001 56.05 -6.05 -61.96
C THR A 1001 55.46 -6.05 -63.37
N GLY A 1002 54.29 -5.45 -63.55
CA GLY A 1002 53.83 -4.97 -64.83
C GLY A 1002 54.62 -3.74 -65.30
N ASP A 1003 53.94 -2.84 -66.01
CA ASP A 1003 54.55 -1.59 -66.49
C ASP A 1003 54.88 -0.65 -65.31
N LEU A 1004 56.06 -0.01 -65.39
CA LEU A 1004 56.51 0.99 -64.42
C LEU A 1004 56.43 2.37 -65.09
N ASN A 1005 55.51 3.23 -64.64
CA ASN A 1005 55.29 4.56 -65.19
C ASN A 1005 55.60 5.64 -64.15
N SER A 1006 56.79 6.24 -64.26
CA SER A 1006 57.27 7.33 -63.39
C SER A 1006 58.46 8.06 -64.02
N ASP A 1007 58.63 9.33 -63.66
CA ASP A 1007 59.78 10.14 -64.04
C ASP A 1007 61.11 9.67 -63.39
N ASN A 1008 61.06 8.96 -62.26
CA ASN A 1008 62.25 8.49 -61.54
C ASN A 1008 62.05 7.11 -60.90
N VAL A 1009 62.80 6.11 -61.37
CA VAL A 1009 62.73 4.72 -60.88
C VAL A 1009 64.07 4.29 -60.25
N ALA A 1010 64.02 3.91 -58.97
CA ALA A 1010 65.16 3.40 -58.20
C ALA A 1010 64.93 1.94 -57.80
N ILE A 1011 65.84 1.05 -58.22
CA ILE A 1011 65.78 -0.39 -57.88
C ILE A 1011 67.06 -0.78 -57.14
N ILE A 1012 66.92 -1.24 -55.90
CA ILE A 1012 68.02 -1.52 -54.97
C ILE A 1012 67.97 -3.00 -54.59
N ASN A 1013 68.92 -3.79 -55.06
CA ASN A 1013 69.00 -5.25 -54.91
C ASN A 1013 67.84 -6.05 -55.58
N GLY A 1014 68.22 -7.09 -56.33
CA GLY A 1014 67.34 -7.98 -57.08
C GLY A 1014 68.09 -8.69 -58.22
N GLU A 1015 67.94 -10.01 -58.34
CA GLU A 1015 68.36 -10.77 -59.55
C GLU A 1015 67.39 -10.46 -60.72
N PRO A 1016 67.79 -10.57 -62.00
CA PRO A 1016 67.35 -9.64 -63.04
C PRO A 1016 65.83 -9.64 -63.33
N LEU A 1017 65.31 -8.41 -63.51
CA LEU A 1017 63.97 -8.05 -63.97
C LEU A 1017 63.51 -8.89 -65.18
N ASP A 1018 62.31 -9.48 -65.09
CA ASP A 1018 61.59 -10.11 -66.22
C ASP A 1018 60.45 -9.19 -66.71
N SER A 1019 60.69 -7.87 -66.75
CA SER A 1019 59.72 -6.88 -67.25
C SER A 1019 60.26 -6.11 -68.45
N THR A 1020 59.37 -5.79 -69.39
CA THR A 1020 59.62 -4.87 -70.50
C THR A 1020 59.65 -3.44 -69.96
N LEU A 1021 60.84 -2.88 -69.75
CA LEU A 1021 60.97 -1.44 -69.50
C LEU A 1021 60.56 -0.64 -70.76
N GLU A 1022 59.40 0.00 -70.74
CA GLU A 1022 59.15 1.20 -71.55
C GLU A 1022 59.35 2.43 -70.64
N THR A 1023 60.58 2.93 -70.58
CA THR A 1023 60.87 4.22 -69.90
C THR A 1023 61.69 5.11 -70.82
N ASP A 1024 61.25 6.36 -71.01
CA ASP A 1024 62.04 7.42 -71.67
C ASP A 1024 63.06 8.09 -70.69
N ASN A 1025 63.15 7.68 -69.41
CA ASN A 1025 63.88 8.37 -68.34
C ASN A 1025 64.79 7.49 -67.43
N PHE A 1026 65.55 8.13 -66.54
CA PHE A 1026 66.71 7.59 -65.78
C PHE A 1026 66.35 6.47 -64.78
N VAL A 1027 66.90 5.27 -65.01
CA VAL A 1027 66.84 4.15 -64.06
C VAL A 1027 68.17 4.04 -63.32
N THR A 1028 68.16 4.12 -61.99
CA THR A 1028 69.35 3.85 -61.16
C THR A 1028 69.25 2.45 -60.56
N ILE A 1029 70.05 1.51 -61.09
CA ILE A 1029 70.18 0.15 -60.55
C ILE A 1029 71.44 0.09 -59.68
N ALA A 1030 71.28 -0.04 -58.36
CA ALA A 1030 72.39 -0.28 -57.45
C ALA A 1030 72.45 -1.77 -57.09
N THR A 1031 73.38 -2.52 -57.69
CA THR A 1031 73.63 -3.94 -57.36
C THR A 1031 74.70 -4.04 -56.27
N GLN A 1032 74.37 -4.65 -55.11
CA GLN A 1032 75.36 -4.98 -54.09
C GLN A 1032 76.07 -6.29 -54.49
N GLN A 1033 77.21 -6.20 -55.17
CA GLN A 1033 78.08 -7.36 -55.38
C GLN A 1033 78.59 -7.89 -54.02
N ARG A 1034 78.13 -9.08 -53.62
CA ARG A 1034 78.78 -9.86 -52.55
C ARG A 1034 80.07 -10.46 -53.09
N ASP A 1035 81.19 -9.78 -52.83
CA ASP A 1035 82.53 -10.37 -52.90
C ASP A 1035 82.60 -11.61 -51.98
N SER A 1036 82.71 -12.80 -52.58
CA SER A 1036 83.09 -14.02 -51.85
C SER A 1036 84.48 -14.47 -52.31
N ALA A 1037 85.43 -14.38 -51.37
CA ALA A 1037 86.81 -14.79 -51.53
C ALA A 1037 86.98 -16.33 -51.55
N ILE A 1038 87.68 -16.81 -52.59
CA ILE A 1038 88.75 -17.83 -52.65
C ILE A 1038 88.68 -19.07 -51.72
N ALA A 1039 88.62 -20.26 -52.34
CA ALA A 1039 89.46 -21.45 -52.09
C ALA A 1039 89.25 -22.41 -53.30
N ASP A 1040 90.22 -22.59 -54.21
CA ASP A 1040 91.33 -23.58 -54.19
C ASP A 1040 90.92 -25.01 -53.81
N ASP A 1041 90.75 -25.90 -54.80
CA ASP A 1041 91.69 -26.99 -55.16
C ASP A 1041 90.99 -28.07 -56.04
N SER A 1042 91.77 -28.58 -57.00
CA SER A 1042 91.70 -29.81 -57.84
C SER A 1042 90.46 -30.73 -57.79
N SER A 1043 89.97 -31.28 -58.90
CA SER A 1043 90.68 -32.00 -59.98
C SER A 1043 89.86 -32.13 -61.27
#